data_AF-A0A826HS65-F1
#
_entry.id   AF-A0A826HS65-F1
#
_cell.length_a   1.000
_cell.length_b   1.000
_cell.length_c   1.000
_cell.angle_alpha   90.00
_cell.angle_beta   90.00
_cell.angle_gamma   90.00
#
_symmetry.space_group_name_H-M   'P 1'
#
loop_
_entity.id
_entity.type
_entity.pdbx_description
1 polymer ?
#
loop_
_entity_poly.entity_id
_entity_poly.type
_entity_poly.pdbx_seq_one_letter_code
_entity_poly.pdbx_strand_id
1 'polypeptide(L)'
;MPKKLIHIVMLAMLMLTQVGSAVVPVADNGETNITEHDRAAPKSDPSSHQNDASGQAAISQDTIESDKKQTSAAMSSSENQTVKTEMPELTNRLDRQDVVLDDGGQWTAAVGQHVVTYTYDMQQAEIKVKLKLVKPWSENRTQKVVVTPFTDMVSQPAHTNGEINHVFDSNNWAAHEYEMTKKLSSEEQKQKSFKLNLDGFNGTDHVVSLNLDLKLPGPIVNDHVSEPGTDSLDAHSLILPRAALGETKIQVTKADGSDFPIGSAQIYRKPNGSSRSKYGSQTAMKENVSTDYVPSSSATAVIFKDVITQEDGLSNVLDAKLKVDINHVGSASDLNDQHFEIGAYVEMTNIHVRRVEWAPTPTDVGIDFSNNFFSGMSFANVLHYDWRVVFYEKETGKRLNFIPQSDLNQNSTLTFTSLNPGEFVWTEQSDINATYNADYVTDWQFQEGNWITANKDVFDQENLGERGTGQKGYTSKTWGNWVDPIDHDNLSEWEDRLGAPTFGRGAVAYTLNGTSHTFKRGTFSSGGSTWVANGSGQIELIDPNVTNNKSVSAQAIAGGGAKADKKGPIWTSNDLNDQVVNEHYQGDPFYYYINQEVYNMGDYVVKPTTITVTDLLPKNIELIPDQNNGPPTYEQAFQLFNATDPDAPNKDRAMTLTSGVSSFEVTEEKGRQRITLTIGRADVQKIYFHSGYFSLRLKVRPTLDPDTIDQRVTMTNSAVVKFFDTKERYSKETNEVDVHLDPLNRFHASITKKNQHGALLEGTKFTLKQAGQPLQEAVTNAQGQATFTGLRPGKYTVAEVMSPGHLLQPEFDLIVAENGDVTIGRQGEIWDDNTVVNQLKPTELELLKVNKSNKPLAKATFALYRDGQTEPVASDNTNDEGRLLFDHQLTPGSYRLVETKAPEGFDKLAGAFTFTINQTGTMVDLKYSGSDLTTDDYEFKFQPDASDKVNRISFTVVNHSLESLLPKTGGNGIVLFLLMALVAGASGLLLAIVLKRKEAR
;
A
#
# COMPACT_ATOMS: atom_id res chain seq x y z
N MET A 1 14.61 -37.57 -43.97
CA MET A 1 14.45 -38.35 -45.23
C MET A 1 12.99 -38.73 -45.35
N PRO A 2 12.41 -38.99 -46.55
CA PRO A 2 13.01 -39.02 -47.91
C PRO A 2 13.00 -37.61 -48.56
N LYS A 3 13.48 -37.27 -49.78
CA LYS A 3 13.68 -37.92 -51.11
C LYS A 3 12.33 -38.13 -51.87
N LYS A 4 12.12 -37.73 -53.14
CA LYS A 4 13.01 -37.34 -54.27
C LYS A 4 12.37 -36.25 -55.17
N LEU A 5 13.22 -35.58 -55.99
CA LEU A 5 13.10 -35.08 -57.39
C LEU A 5 11.75 -34.55 -57.97
N ILE A 6 11.67 -33.68 -58.99
CA ILE A 6 12.47 -32.54 -59.54
C ILE A 6 11.91 -32.20 -60.95
N HIS A 7 11.63 -30.92 -61.21
CA HIS A 7 11.63 -30.15 -62.48
C HIS A 7 11.17 -30.73 -63.83
N ILE A 8 10.24 -29.98 -64.45
CA ILE A 8 10.23 -29.52 -65.86
C ILE A 8 9.93 -28.01 -65.77
N VAL A 9 10.89 -27.09 -66.00
CA VAL A 9 11.25 -26.41 -67.29
C VAL A 9 10.14 -25.48 -67.82
N MET A 10 10.36 -24.24 -68.29
CA MET A 10 11.45 -23.22 -68.21
C MET A 10 11.00 -21.95 -69.00
N LEU A 11 11.77 -20.84 -68.97
CA LEU A 11 11.67 -19.63 -69.83
C LEU A 11 10.39 -18.74 -69.69
N ALA A 12 10.29 -17.54 -70.29
CA ALA A 12 11.09 -16.29 -70.18
C ALA A 12 10.73 -15.27 -71.28
N MET A 13 10.68 -13.96 -70.95
CA MET A 13 10.88 -12.78 -71.85
C MET A 13 9.93 -12.63 -73.08
N LEU A 14 9.81 -11.53 -73.86
CA LEU A 14 10.33 -10.14 -73.92
C LEU A 14 9.10 -9.19 -74.15
N MET A 15 8.92 -8.05 -73.45
CA MET A 15 9.39 -6.66 -73.73
C MET A 15 8.73 -5.84 -74.88
N LEU A 16 8.10 -4.72 -74.48
CA LEU A 16 7.95 -3.40 -75.14
C LEU A 16 7.20 -3.28 -76.50
N THR A 17 6.66 -2.12 -76.94
CA THR A 17 6.85 -0.68 -76.58
C THR A 17 5.56 0.14 -76.30
N GLN A 18 5.76 1.40 -75.89
CA GLN A 18 4.84 2.55 -75.70
C GLN A 18 3.95 2.90 -76.93
N VAL A 19 2.99 3.85 -76.96
CA VAL A 19 2.91 5.25 -76.41
C VAL A 19 1.44 5.71 -76.22
N GLY A 20 1.17 6.64 -75.27
CA GLY A 20 -0.05 7.47 -75.30
C GLY A 20 -0.29 8.32 -74.04
N SER A 21 -0.25 9.66 -74.17
CA SER A 21 -0.47 10.63 -73.06
C SER A 21 -1.45 11.74 -73.45
N ALA A 22 -2.41 12.07 -72.59
CA ALA A 22 -3.22 13.30 -72.61
C ALA A 22 -3.91 13.53 -71.24
N VAL A 23 -4.28 14.77 -70.90
CA VAL A 23 -4.81 15.16 -69.56
C VAL A 23 -5.84 16.31 -69.68
N VAL A 24 -6.87 16.32 -68.81
CA VAL A 24 -7.86 17.40 -68.51
C VAL A 24 -8.75 17.95 -69.66
N PRO A 25 -9.84 18.74 -69.41
CA PRO A 25 -10.67 18.92 -68.19
C PRO A 25 -12.21 18.88 -68.44
N VAL A 26 -12.99 19.26 -67.39
CA VAL A 26 -14.28 20.02 -67.37
C VAL A 26 -15.47 19.31 -66.67
N ALA A 27 -16.27 20.11 -65.97
CA ALA A 27 -17.44 19.78 -65.13
C ALA A 27 -18.76 19.71 -65.97
N ASP A 28 -20.00 19.63 -65.46
CA ASP A 28 -20.53 19.90 -64.10
C ASP A 28 -21.96 19.30 -63.88
N ASN A 29 -22.51 19.57 -62.69
CA ASN A 29 -23.93 19.62 -62.28
C ASN A 29 -24.69 18.34 -61.88
N GLY A 30 -25.46 18.49 -60.80
CA GLY A 30 -26.35 17.48 -60.20
C GLY A 30 -27.01 17.95 -58.89
N GLU A 31 -27.48 19.20 -58.81
CA GLU A 31 -28.01 19.83 -57.59
C GLU A 31 -29.39 19.33 -57.13
N THR A 32 -29.62 19.34 -55.81
CA THR A 32 -30.90 19.79 -55.20
C THR A 32 -30.70 20.45 -53.82
N ASN A 33 -30.41 21.75 -53.80
CA ASN A 33 -31.18 22.83 -53.10
C ASN A 33 -31.58 22.68 -51.59
N ILE A 34 -30.94 23.37 -50.62
CA ILE A 34 -31.06 24.79 -50.09
C ILE A 34 -32.29 25.07 -49.17
N THR A 35 -32.35 25.94 -48.13
CA THR A 35 -31.44 26.89 -47.38
C THR A 35 -32.12 27.25 -46.02
N GLU A 36 -31.45 27.59 -44.90
CA GLU A 36 -30.93 28.92 -44.40
C GLU A 36 -31.91 30.14 -44.38
N HIS A 37 -31.73 31.24 -43.61
CA HIS A 37 -30.70 31.71 -42.63
C HIS A 37 -31.47 32.32 -41.38
N ASP A 38 -31.08 33.26 -40.48
CA ASP A 38 -29.97 34.24 -40.30
C ASP A 38 -29.54 34.33 -38.79
N ARG A 39 -29.59 35.49 -38.11
CA ARG A 39 -28.71 35.80 -36.94
C ARG A 39 -29.36 36.55 -35.75
N ALA A 40 -28.71 36.44 -34.58
CA ALA A 40 -28.33 37.58 -33.71
C ALA A 40 -27.14 37.19 -32.78
N ALA A 41 -26.42 38.17 -32.19
CA ALA A 41 -25.19 38.03 -31.37
C ALA A 41 -25.10 39.20 -30.34
N PRO A 42 -24.01 39.49 -29.55
CA PRO A 42 -22.67 38.86 -29.45
C PRO A 42 -21.97 38.80 -28.04
N LYS A 43 -20.77 38.16 -27.96
CA LYS A 43 -19.65 38.34 -26.96
C LYS A 43 -19.89 37.87 -25.50
N SER A 44 -18.89 37.53 -24.66
CA SER A 44 -17.40 37.54 -24.73
C SER A 44 -16.74 36.41 -23.87
N ASP A 45 -15.40 36.31 -23.91
CA ASP A 45 -14.48 35.29 -23.34
C ASP A 45 -13.20 36.03 -22.79
N PRO A 46 -12.15 35.47 -22.13
CA PRO A 46 -11.95 34.26 -21.28
C PRO A 46 -11.22 34.53 -19.91
N SER A 47 -10.87 33.44 -19.17
CA SER A 47 -9.60 33.18 -18.42
C SER A 47 -9.31 33.60 -16.95
N SER A 48 -9.04 32.57 -16.12
CA SER A 48 -7.83 32.30 -15.28
C SER A 48 -7.48 32.99 -13.91
N HIS A 49 -6.68 32.24 -13.12
CA HIS A 49 -5.79 32.57 -11.97
C HIS A 49 -6.30 32.97 -10.55
N GLN A 50 -6.05 32.04 -9.60
CA GLN A 50 -5.27 32.18 -8.34
C GLN A 50 -5.64 33.09 -7.12
N ASN A 51 -5.43 32.48 -5.95
CA ASN A 51 -4.84 32.98 -4.69
C ASN A 51 -5.63 33.81 -3.63
N ASP A 52 -5.42 33.35 -2.38
CA ASP A 52 -5.16 34.08 -1.12
C ASP A 52 -6.21 34.96 -0.39
N ALA A 53 -6.68 34.40 0.73
CA ALA A 53 -6.51 34.90 2.10
C ALA A 53 -7.34 36.09 2.68
N SER A 54 -8.03 35.76 3.78
CA SER A 54 -8.25 36.56 5.01
C SER A 54 -9.27 37.72 5.02
N GLY A 55 -9.77 38.07 6.21
CA GLY A 55 -10.21 39.45 6.50
C GLY A 55 -11.61 39.70 7.09
N GLN A 56 -11.86 39.29 8.34
CA GLN A 56 -12.64 39.99 9.40
C GLN A 56 -14.08 40.56 9.17
N ALA A 57 -14.86 40.50 10.27
CA ALA A 57 -15.86 41.50 10.70
C ALA A 57 -17.19 41.69 9.91
N ALA A 58 -18.28 42.22 10.49
CA ALA A 58 -18.79 42.25 11.88
C ALA A 58 -20.20 42.90 11.92
N ILE A 59 -21.06 42.52 12.89
CA ILE A 59 -22.14 43.37 13.50
C ILE A 59 -23.33 43.70 12.53
N SER A 60 -24.62 43.87 12.87
CA SER A 60 -25.42 43.98 14.12
C SER A 60 -26.90 43.62 13.86
N GLN A 61 -27.61 43.08 14.89
CA GLN A 61 -29.03 43.39 15.27
C GLN A 61 -30.18 43.14 14.26
N ASP A 62 -31.45 42.89 14.63
CA ASP A 62 -32.17 42.60 15.89
C ASP A 62 -33.59 42.09 15.52
N THR A 63 -34.43 41.43 16.34
CA THR A 63 -34.31 40.75 17.65
C THR A 63 -35.63 39.96 17.92
N ILE A 64 -35.70 39.12 18.97
CA ILE A 64 -36.91 38.43 19.53
C ILE A 64 -37.56 37.42 18.55
N GLU A 65 -37.77 36.13 18.86
CA GLU A 65 -37.58 35.30 20.08
C GLU A 65 -37.51 33.78 19.62
N SER A 66 -37.53 32.70 20.42
CA SER A 66 -37.80 32.43 21.86
C SER A 66 -37.08 31.18 22.40
N ASP A 67 -37.19 30.99 23.72
CA ASP A 67 -37.26 29.73 24.49
C ASP A 67 -36.09 28.69 24.53
N LYS A 68 -35.56 28.53 25.75
CA LYS A 68 -34.89 27.35 26.37
C LYS A 68 -33.52 26.85 25.87
N LYS A 69 -32.52 27.08 26.75
CA LYS A 69 -31.58 26.11 27.37
C LYS A 69 -31.36 24.78 26.63
N GLN A 70 -30.11 24.34 26.43
CA GLN A 70 -29.14 24.16 27.52
C GLN A 70 -27.68 24.24 27.03
N THR A 71 -26.76 24.64 27.91
CA THR A 71 -25.33 24.87 27.61
C THR A 71 -24.46 23.63 27.78
N SER A 72 -23.53 23.41 26.83
CA SER A 72 -22.26 22.71 27.08
C SER A 72 -21.15 23.31 26.22
N ALA A 73 -20.04 23.72 26.85
CA ALA A 73 -18.73 23.93 26.23
C ALA A 73 -17.66 24.12 27.33
N ALA A 74 -16.51 23.50 27.14
CA ALA A 74 -15.41 23.39 28.09
C ALA A 74 -14.71 24.72 28.46
N MET A 75 -14.01 24.69 29.61
CA MET A 75 -12.89 25.60 29.90
C MET A 75 -11.75 25.45 28.88
N SER A 76 -10.91 26.48 28.72
CA SER A 76 -9.51 26.28 28.35
C SER A 76 -8.61 27.39 28.91
N SER A 77 -7.30 27.11 28.99
CA SER A 77 -6.19 27.98 29.43
C SER A 77 -6.30 28.63 30.81
N SER A 78 -5.37 28.24 31.69
CA SER A 78 -5.02 28.98 32.89
C SER A 78 -4.14 30.19 32.55
N GLU A 79 -4.44 31.35 33.13
CA GLU A 79 -3.45 32.42 33.34
C GLU A 79 -3.43 32.86 34.81
N ASN A 80 -2.25 33.29 35.24
CA ASN A 80 -1.90 33.46 36.64
C ASN A 80 -2.25 34.89 37.12
N GLN A 81 -3.51 35.12 37.52
CA GLN A 81 -3.92 36.41 38.09
C GLN A 81 -3.95 36.41 39.62
N THR A 82 -3.00 37.16 40.19
CA THR A 82 -2.92 37.50 41.60
C THR A 82 -4.23 38.13 42.08
N VAL A 83 -4.79 37.63 43.19
CA VAL A 83 -6.03 38.17 43.78
C VAL A 83 -5.83 39.63 44.18
N LYS A 84 -6.43 40.53 43.39
CA LYS A 84 -6.77 41.90 43.79
C LYS A 84 -8.27 41.98 44.02
N THR A 85 -8.70 41.69 45.24
CA THR A 85 -10.04 42.04 45.73
C THR A 85 -10.12 43.54 45.96
N GLU A 86 -10.31 44.31 44.88
CA GLU A 86 -10.88 45.65 45.00
C GLU A 86 -12.35 45.48 45.37
N MET A 87 -12.63 45.57 46.67
CA MET A 87 -13.99 45.46 47.22
C MET A 87 -14.82 46.63 46.68
N PRO A 88 -15.96 46.38 46.01
CA PRO A 88 -16.73 47.46 45.40
C PRO A 88 -17.43 48.29 46.49
N GLU A 89 -17.10 49.58 46.59
CA GLU A 89 -17.83 50.53 47.43
C GLU A 89 -19.24 50.74 46.85
N LEU A 90 -20.23 50.03 47.42
CA LEU A 90 -21.62 50.04 46.95
C LEU A 90 -22.53 50.80 47.91
N THR A 91 -23.20 51.82 47.38
CA THR A 91 -24.03 52.76 48.14
C THR A 91 -25.41 52.19 48.49
N ASN A 92 -25.66 51.92 49.77
CA ASN A 92 -26.95 52.05 50.46
C ASN A 92 -28.23 51.49 49.79
N ARG A 93 -28.13 50.41 48.99
CA ARG A 93 -29.15 49.35 48.86
C ARG A 93 -28.55 48.16 48.13
N LEU A 94 -28.70 46.97 48.70
CA LEU A 94 -28.43 45.71 48.01
C LEU A 94 -29.77 45.12 47.58
N ASP A 95 -30.10 45.29 46.30
CA ASP A 95 -31.17 44.52 45.67
C ASP A 95 -30.78 43.02 45.67
N ARG A 96 -31.80 42.16 45.62
CA ARG A 96 -31.67 40.71 45.83
C ARG A 96 -30.59 40.09 44.95
N GLN A 97 -29.69 39.31 45.54
CA GLN A 97 -28.70 38.51 44.81
C GLN A 97 -29.06 37.02 44.84
N ASP A 98 -29.17 36.44 43.65
CA ASP A 98 -29.16 34.99 43.44
C ASP A 98 -27.71 34.51 43.61
N VAL A 99 -27.43 33.73 44.65
CA VAL A 99 -26.10 33.16 44.90
C VAL A 99 -26.18 31.63 44.85
N VAL A 100 -25.33 31.04 44.03
CA VAL A 100 -25.12 29.59 43.99
C VAL A 100 -23.93 29.28 44.90
N LEU A 101 -24.08 28.28 45.78
CA LEU A 101 -22.99 27.78 46.63
C LEU A 101 -22.81 26.28 46.34
N ASP A 102 -21.63 25.90 45.88
CA ASP A 102 -21.22 24.49 45.83
C ASP A 102 -20.84 23.98 47.24
N ASP A 103 -20.55 22.68 47.39
CA ASP A 103 -20.14 22.11 48.69
C ASP A 103 -18.81 22.71 49.17
N GLY A 104 -18.77 23.20 50.42
CA GLY A 104 -17.65 23.98 50.95
C GLY A 104 -17.49 25.38 50.33
N GLY A 105 -18.36 25.76 49.39
CA GLY A 105 -18.33 27.04 48.71
C GLY A 105 -18.51 28.21 49.66
N GLN A 106 -17.66 29.24 49.52
CA GLN A 106 -17.74 30.47 50.30
C GLN A 106 -18.12 31.66 49.43
N TRP A 107 -19.08 32.46 49.91
CA TRP A 107 -19.44 33.75 49.32
C TRP A 107 -19.32 34.84 50.38
N THR A 108 -18.72 35.97 50.03
CA THR A 108 -18.45 37.08 50.97
C THR A 108 -18.85 38.41 50.37
N ALA A 109 -19.52 39.25 51.14
CA ALA A 109 -19.88 40.62 50.74
C ALA A 109 -19.55 41.66 51.80
N ALA A 110 -19.29 42.88 51.32
CA ALA A 110 -19.28 44.10 52.11
C ALA A 110 -20.71 44.61 52.29
N VAL A 111 -21.05 44.99 53.52
CA VAL A 111 -22.37 45.51 53.91
C VAL A 111 -22.11 46.82 54.66
N GLY A 112 -21.92 47.90 53.90
CA GLY A 112 -21.23 49.10 54.41
C GLY A 112 -19.78 48.77 54.77
N GLN A 113 -19.35 49.08 55.99
CA GLN A 113 -18.02 48.69 56.49
C GLN A 113 -17.98 47.30 57.16
N HIS A 114 -19.12 46.61 57.25
CA HIS A 114 -19.21 45.27 57.84
C HIS A 114 -18.95 44.20 56.77
N VAL A 115 -18.42 43.04 57.18
CA VAL A 115 -18.17 41.91 56.26
C VAL A 115 -19.03 40.73 56.68
N VAL A 116 -19.69 40.09 55.71
CA VAL A 116 -20.48 38.87 55.91
C VAL A 116 -19.97 37.78 54.99
N THR A 117 -19.62 36.63 55.55
CA THR A 117 -19.19 35.43 54.82
C THR A 117 -20.18 34.30 55.06
N TYR A 118 -20.62 33.67 53.98
CA TYR A 118 -21.49 32.50 53.97
C TYR A 118 -20.66 31.28 53.61
N THR A 119 -20.97 30.14 54.19
CA THR A 119 -20.40 28.83 53.83
C THR A 119 -21.49 27.79 53.94
N TYR A 120 -21.61 26.94 52.92
CA TYR A 120 -22.53 25.81 52.93
C TYR A 120 -21.76 24.49 53.00
N ASP A 121 -22.27 23.58 53.83
CA ASP A 121 -21.69 22.27 54.13
C ASP A 121 -22.75 21.20 53.83
N MET A 122 -22.65 20.54 52.67
CA MET A 122 -23.56 19.46 52.27
C MET A 122 -23.43 18.23 53.17
N GLN A 123 -22.30 18.09 53.87
CA GLN A 123 -21.93 16.89 54.59
C GLN A 123 -22.53 16.89 56.00
N GLN A 124 -22.66 18.09 56.60
CA GLN A 124 -23.36 18.33 57.85
C GLN A 124 -24.81 18.82 57.64
N ALA A 125 -25.19 19.12 56.38
CA ALA A 125 -26.42 19.81 56.01
C ALA A 125 -26.62 21.14 56.77
N GLU A 126 -25.53 21.91 56.86
CA GLU A 126 -25.47 23.15 57.64
C GLU A 126 -25.16 24.38 56.77
N ILE A 127 -25.89 25.47 57.02
CA ILE A 127 -25.53 26.81 56.56
C ILE A 127 -24.82 27.52 57.72
N LYS A 128 -23.60 27.98 57.49
CA LYS A 128 -22.77 28.73 58.43
C LYS A 128 -22.60 30.17 57.92
N VAL A 129 -22.91 31.15 58.76
CA VAL A 129 -22.86 32.58 58.44
C VAL A 129 -21.95 33.27 59.45
N LYS A 130 -20.87 33.89 58.97
CA LYS A 130 -19.93 34.69 59.76
C LYS A 130 -20.17 36.17 59.52
N LEU A 131 -20.54 36.88 60.57
CA LEU A 131 -20.71 38.33 60.58
C LEU A 131 -19.55 38.98 61.33
N LYS A 132 -18.77 39.84 60.66
CA LYS A 132 -17.67 40.59 61.25
C LYS A 132 -18.08 42.05 61.42
N LEU A 133 -18.25 42.48 62.67
CA LEU A 133 -18.58 43.86 62.99
C LEU A 133 -17.32 44.73 63.09
N VAL A 134 -17.32 45.83 62.33
CA VAL A 134 -16.27 46.85 62.28
C VAL A 134 -16.82 48.15 62.88
N LYS A 135 -15.99 48.88 63.63
CA LYS A 135 -16.37 50.13 64.30
C LYS A 135 -16.51 51.26 63.26
N PRO A 136 -17.71 51.83 63.00
CA PRO A 136 -17.89 52.77 61.90
C PRO A 136 -17.76 54.26 62.28
N TRP A 137 -17.64 54.59 63.58
CA TRP A 137 -17.65 55.97 64.08
C TRP A 137 -16.70 56.18 65.27
N SER A 138 -16.34 57.43 65.53
CA SER A 138 -15.47 57.85 66.63
C SER A 138 -16.18 57.96 68.00
N GLU A 139 -17.51 57.87 68.04
CA GLU A 139 -18.33 58.03 69.25
C GLU A 139 -18.81 56.68 69.82
N ASN A 140 -19.10 56.65 71.14
CA ASN A 140 -19.75 55.51 71.77
C ASN A 140 -21.22 55.44 71.33
N ARG A 141 -21.56 54.45 70.50
CA ARG A 141 -22.93 54.17 70.05
C ARG A 141 -23.20 52.66 70.10
N THR A 142 -24.43 52.30 70.47
CA THR A 142 -24.93 50.92 70.37
C THR A 142 -25.39 50.65 68.94
N GLN A 143 -24.78 49.68 68.26
CA GLN A 143 -25.40 49.08 67.08
C GLN A 143 -26.33 47.95 67.52
N LYS A 144 -27.53 47.94 66.92
CA LYS A 144 -28.42 46.79 66.88
C LYS A 144 -28.47 46.30 65.44
N VAL A 145 -28.13 45.03 65.25
CA VAL A 145 -28.30 44.28 64.00
C VAL A 145 -29.39 43.23 64.25
N VAL A 146 -30.41 43.18 63.38
CA VAL A 146 -31.46 42.16 63.45
C VAL A 146 -31.21 41.14 62.35
N VAL A 147 -30.89 39.92 62.75
CA VAL A 147 -30.90 38.77 61.84
C VAL A 147 -32.34 38.30 61.77
N THR A 148 -33.00 38.55 60.64
CA THR A 148 -34.42 38.26 60.48
C THR A 148 -34.61 36.74 60.56
N PRO A 149 -35.38 36.19 61.53
CA PRO A 149 -35.19 34.81 61.93
C PRO A 149 -35.51 33.78 60.84
N PHE A 150 -34.53 32.93 60.52
CA PHE A 150 -34.85 31.51 60.59
C PHE A 150 -35.11 31.17 62.06
N THR A 151 -36.20 30.47 62.36
CA THR A 151 -36.22 29.63 63.55
C THR A 151 -35.01 28.68 63.51
N ASP A 152 -34.49 28.37 64.69
CA ASP A 152 -33.50 27.30 64.93
C ASP A 152 -32.07 27.55 64.40
N MET A 153 -31.65 28.82 64.26
CA MET A 153 -30.20 29.15 64.20
C MET A 153 -29.57 29.17 65.60
N VAL A 154 -28.36 28.61 65.73
CA VAL A 154 -27.51 28.72 66.92
C VAL A 154 -26.42 29.76 66.66
N SER A 155 -26.21 30.69 67.60
CA SER A 155 -25.18 31.74 67.51
C SER A 155 -24.02 31.51 68.49
N GLN A 156 -22.81 31.89 68.08
CA GLN A 156 -21.64 32.02 68.95
C GLN A 156 -21.00 33.41 68.78
N PRO A 157 -20.86 34.22 69.85
CA PRO A 157 -21.47 34.03 71.18
C PRO A 157 -23.01 33.99 71.12
N ALA A 158 -23.64 33.46 72.18
CA ALA A 158 -25.07 33.15 72.18
C ALA A 158 -25.95 34.39 72.38
N HIS A 159 -26.95 34.56 71.51
CA HIS A 159 -27.91 35.66 71.53
C HIS A 159 -29.37 35.18 71.45
N THR A 160 -30.29 35.97 72.02
CA THR A 160 -31.74 35.71 71.98
C THR A 160 -32.37 36.23 70.69
N ASN A 161 -33.22 35.41 70.07
CA ASN A 161 -34.12 35.76 68.97
C ASN A 161 -33.47 36.39 67.71
N GLY A 162 -32.18 36.12 67.45
CA GLY A 162 -31.48 36.65 66.28
C GLY A 162 -31.05 38.13 66.38
N GLU A 163 -31.22 38.79 67.53
CA GLU A 163 -30.78 40.17 67.71
C GLU A 163 -29.35 40.26 68.26
N ILE A 164 -28.43 40.77 67.43
CA ILE A 164 -27.05 41.07 67.85
C ILE A 164 -27.00 42.54 68.26
N ASN A 165 -26.93 42.78 69.56
CA ASN A 165 -26.79 44.11 70.16
C ASN A 165 -25.35 44.28 70.65
N HIS A 166 -24.60 45.22 70.07
CA HIS A 166 -23.20 45.49 70.41
C HIS A 166 -22.97 46.97 70.75
N VAL A 167 -22.27 47.24 71.86
CA VAL A 167 -21.92 48.60 72.30
C VAL A 167 -20.44 48.83 72.05
N PHE A 168 -20.11 49.72 71.11
CA PHE A 168 -18.71 50.05 70.84
C PHE A 168 -18.18 51.07 71.85
N ASP A 169 -17.09 50.73 72.53
CA ASP A 169 -16.33 51.68 73.35
C ASP A 169 -15.30 52.44 72.50
N SER A 170 -15.16 53.73 72.80
CA SER A 170 -14.04 54.61 72.51
C SER A 170 -12.67 53.98 72.76
N ASN A 171 -12.46 53.36 73.93
CA ASN A 171 -11.12 53.11 74.49
C ASN A 171 -10.58 51.68 74.31
N ASN A 172 -11.43 50.72 73.96
CA ASN A 172 -11.01 49.33 73.75
C ASN A 172 -11.73 48.76 72.53
N TRP A 173 -10.99 48.55 71.43
CA TRP A 173 -11.56 48.07 70.17
C TRP A 173 -10.92 46.76 69.72
N ALA A 174 -11.78 45.82 69.35
CA ALA A 174 -11.44 44.61 68.61
C ALA A 174 -12.59 44.34 67.64
N ALA A 175 -12.29 43.84 66.43
CA ALA A 175 -13.33 43.37 65.53
C ALA A 175 -14.01 42.16 66.16
N HIS A 176 -15.34 42.23 66.32
CA HIS A 176 -16.12 41.12 66.88
C HIS A 176 -16.70 40.29 65.75
N GLU A 177 -16.43 38.99 65.79
CA GLU A 177 -16.95 38.00 64.84
C GLU A 177 -18.03 37.18 65.52
N TYR A 178 -19.13 36.99 64.80
CA TYR A 178 -20.30 36.22 65.23
C TYR A 178 -20.54 35.10 64.21
N GLU A 179 -20.48 33.85 64.65
CA GLU A 179 -20.83 32.69 63.82
C GLU A 179 -22.28 32.27 64.11
N MET A 180 -23.06 32.02 63.06
CA MET A 180 -24.45 31.59 63.14
C MET A 180 -24.64 30.36 62.26
N THR A 181 -25.12 29.28 62.86
CA THR A 181 -25.21 27.96 62.21
C THR A 181 -26.65 27.47 62.24
N LYS A 182 -27.15 27.01 61.10
CA LYS A 182 -28.45 26.35 60.96
C LYS A 182 -28.29 24.98 60.33
N LYS A 183 -28.87 23.95 60.95
CA LYS A 183 -29.13 22.65 60.33
C LYS A 183 -30.38 22.72 59.46
N LEU A 184 -30.33 22.12 58.28
CA LEU A 184 -31.43 22.09 57.33
C LEU A 184 -32.25 20.80 57.47
N SER A 185 -33.57 20.93 57.55
CA SER A 185 -34.48 19.77 57.51
C SER A 185 -34.52 19.11 56.13
N SER A 186 -34.97 17.85 56.06
CA SER A 186 -35.08 17.11 54.80
C SER A 186 -36.10 17.71 53.81
N GLU A 187 -37.04 18.53 54.29
CA GLU A 187 -37.95 19.30 53.43
C GLU A 187 -37.28 20.54 52.85
N GLU A 188 -36.46 21.22 53.66
CA GLU A 188 -35.67 22.38 53.27
C GLU A 188 -34.60 22.01 52.24
N GLN A 189 -33.86 20.92 52.43
CA GLN A 189 -32.80 20.48 51.49
C GLN A 189 -33.32 20.15 50.07
N LYS A 190 -34.64 19.98 49.89
CA LYS A 190 -35.30 19.82 48.58
C LYS A 190 -35.64 21.16 47.90
N GLN A 191 -35.55 22.28 48.61
CA GLN A 191 -35.88 23.61 48.10
C GLN A 191 -34.71 24.19 47.29
N LYS A 192 -35.01 24.71 46.10
CA LYS A 192 -34.00 25.21 45.15
C LYS A 192 -33.46 26.61 45.47
N SER A 193 -33.89 27.22 46.57
CA SER A 193 -33.57 28.61 46.94
C SER A 193 -33.91 28.87 48.41
N PHE A 194 -32.95 29.35 49.21
CA PHE A 194 -33.15 29.74 50.61
C PHE A 194 -32.99 31.24 50.81
N LYS A 195 -33.88 31.84 51.61
CA LYS A 195 -33.84 33.27 51.94
C LYS A 195 -33.30 33.50 53.34
N LEU A 196 -32.16 34.18 53.43
CA LEU A 196 -31.73 34.85 54.64
C LEU A 196 -31.75 36.36 54.42
N ASN A 197 -32.29 37.06 55.43
CA ASN A 197 -32.33 38.51 55.50
C ASN A 197 -31.50 39.00 56.71
N LEU A 198 -30.57 39.91 56.47
CA LEU A 198 -29.86 40.66 57.51
C LEU A 198 -30.34 42.11 57.44
N ASP A 199 -31.00 42.59 58.50
CA ASP A 199 -31.69 43.88 58.50
C ASP A 199 -31.16 44.80 59.63
N GLY A 200 -30.56 45.92 59.21
CA GLY A 200 -30.36 47.11 60.05
C GLY A 200 -28.97 47.30 60.66
N PHE A 201 -28.46 48.53 60.52
CA PHE A 201 -27.28 49.05 61.22
C PHE A 201 -27.65 50.43 61.78
N ASN A 202 -28.30 50.45 62.94
CA ASN A 202 -29.19 51.55 63.28
C ASN A 202 -28.48 52.93 63.43
N GLY A 203 -28.84 53.86 62.55
CA GLY A 203 -28.25 55.19 62.41
C GLY A 203 -29.14 56.09 61.55
N THR A 204 -30.46 56.08 61.85
CA THR A 204 -31.59 56.81 61.21
C THR A 204 -31.84 56.63 59.71
N ASP A 205 -30.83 56.51 58.87
CA ASP A 205 -30.99 56.58 57.40
C ASP A 205 -30.51 55.32 56.66
N HIS A 206 -29.98 54.31 57.37
CA HIS A 206 -29.33 53.14 56.76
C HIS A 206 -29.94 51.80 57.24
N VAL A 207 -31.01 51.38 56.56
CA VAL A 207 -31.41 49.96 56.53
C VAL A 207 -30.71 49.31 55.34
N VAL A 208 -29.60 48.63 55.60
CA VAL A 208 -29.00 47.72 54.61
C VAL A 208 -29.62 46.36 54.83
N SER A 209 -30.40 45.89 53.85
CA SER A 209 -31.15 44.63 53.88
C SER A 209 -30.54 43.62 52.90
N LEU A 210 -29.59 42.78 53.34
CA LEU A 210 -29.01 41.77 52.46
C LEU A 210 -30.02 40.64 52.26
N ASN A 211 -30.58 40.51 51.05
CA ASN A 211 -31.51 39.45 50.66
C ASN A 211 -30.80 38.49 49.69
N LEU A 212 -30.54 37.26 50.13
CA LEU A 212 -29.95 36.21 49.29
C LEU A 212 -31.00 35.14 48.95
N ASP A 213 -31.03 34.66 47.71
CA ASP A 213 -31.72 33.42 47.33
C ASP A 213 -30.63 32.34 47.07
N LEU A 214 -30.24 31.60 48.12
CA LEU A 214 -29.16 30.60 48.07
C LEU A 214 -29.62 29.32 47.36
N LYS A 215 -29.05 29.02 46.20
CA LYS A 215 -29.33 27.78 45.46
C LYS A 215 -28.38 26.67 45.90
N LEU A 216 -28.88 25.74 46.71
CA LEU A 216 -28.11 24.56 47.10
C LEU A 216 -28.00 23.59 45.91
N PRO A 217 -26.91 22.82 45.79
CA PRO A 217 -26.88 21.63 44.94
C PRO A 217 -27.91 20.66 45.50
N GLY A 218 -28.83 20.19 44.64
CA GLY A 218 -29.79 19.16 45.04
C GLY A 218 -29.03 17.88 45.42
N PRO A 219 -29.51 17.10 46.41
CA PRO A 219 -28.88 15.84 46.78
C PRO A 219 -28.74 14.96 45.55
N ILE A 220 -27.51 14.50 45.26
CA ILE A 220 -27.21 13.77 44.02
C ILE A 220 -28.04 12.50 43.99
N VAL A 221 -29.01 12.47 43.07
CA VAL A 221 -30.19 11.61 43.19
C VAL A 221 -29.82 10.14 43.05
N ASN A 222 -30.38 9.33 43.94
CA ASN A 222 -30.39 7.86 43.90
C ASN A 222 -31.21 7.39 42.69
N ASP A 223 -30.63 6.64 41.75
CA ASP A 223 -31.40 6.24 40.55
C ASP A 223 -32.47 5.19 40.89
N HIS A 224 -33.52 5.12 40.08
CA HIS A 224 -34.44 3.99 40.12
C HIS A 224 -33.92 2.88 39.19
N VAL A 225 -33.30 1.85 39.75
CA VAL A 225 -32.77 0.71 38.99
C VAL A 225 -33.69 -0.51 39.15
N SER A 226 -34.42 -0.82 38.08
CA SER A 226 -35.22 -2.04 37.94
C SER A 226 -34.33 -3.20 37.49
N GLU A 227 -34.61 -4.40 37.98
CA GLU A 227 -34.05 -5.62 37.38
C GLU A 227 -34.81 -5.95 36.08
N PRO A 228 -34.15 -6.49 35.03
CA PRO A 228 -34.81 -6.95 33.82
C PRO A 228 -35.97 -7.94 34.08
N GLY A 229 -36.93 -7.98 33.16
CA GLY A 229 -38.11 -8.86 33.26
C GLY A 229 -37.75 -10.35 33.30
N THR A 230 -38.72 -11.21 33.61
CA THR A 230 -38.49 -12.67 33.62
C THR A 230 -38.37 -13.29 32.23
N ASP A 231 -38.84 -12.59 31.19
CA ASP A 231 -38.77 -13.02 29.80
C ASP A 231 -37.31 -13.06 29.32
N SER A 232 -36.96 -14.10 28.57
CA SER A 232 -35.60 -14.32 28.09
C SER A 232 -35.50 -14.56 26.58
N LEU A 233 -34.28 -14.43 26.08
CA LEU A 233 -33.82 -14.78 24.74
C LEU A 233 -32.63 -15.75 24.90
N ASP A 234 -32.65 -16.88 24.20
CA ASP A 234 -31.56 -17.85 24.25
C ASP A 234 -30.32 -17.32 23.52
N ALA A 235 -29.15 -17.43 24.15
CA ALA A 235 -27.89 -16.90 23.64
C ALA A 235 -26.74 -17.93 23.76
N HIS A 236 -25.81 -17.88 22.80
CA HIS A 236 -24.61 -18.75 22.77
C HIS A 236 -23.28 -18.00 22.68
N SER A 237 -23.29 -16.67 22.51
CA SER A 237 -22.09 -15.82 22.53
C SER A 237 -22.24 -14.66 23.54
N LEU A 238 -21.11 -14.16 24.05
CA LEU A 238 -21.01 -12.93 24.83
C LEU A 238 -19.79 -12.15 24.35
N ILE A 239 -19.95 -10.84 24.13
CA ILE A 239 -18.95 -9.96 23.52
C ILE A 239 -18.90 -8.64 24.30
N LEU A 240 -17.79 -8.37 24.97
CA LEU A 240 -17.58 -7.20 25.84
C LEU A 240 -16.35 -6.39 25.37
N PRO A 241 -16.46 -5.61 24.27
CA PRO A 241 -15.31 -4.93 23.67
C PRO A 241 -14.93 -3.66 24.43
N ARG A 242 -13.67 -3.20 24.28
CA ARG A 242 -13.17 -1.99 24.95
C ARG A 242 -13.88 -0.71 24.49
N ALA A 243 -14.46 -0.72 23.30
CA ALA A 243 -15.23 0.37 22.72
C ALA A 243 -16.68 0.50 23.25
N ALA A 244 -17.22 -0.52 23.95
CA ALA A 244 -18.60 -0.47 24.42
C ALA A 244 -18.77 0.50 25.61
N LEU A 245 -19.40 1.64 25.34
CA LEU A 245 -19.81 2.62 26.35
C LEU A 245 -21.33 2.61 26.51
N GLY A 246 -21.82 2.65 27.74
CA GLY A 246 -23.24 2.81 28.07
C GLY A 246 -23.52 4.01 28.98
N GLU A 247 -24.79 4.23 29.30
CA GLU A 247 -25.22 5.07 30.42
C GLU A 247 -25.27 4.21 31.69
N THR A 248 -24.70 4.70 32.79
CA THR A 248 -24.73 4.03 34.09
C THR A 248 -25.79 4.65 35.00
N LYS A 249 -26.68 3.82 35.53
CA LYS A 249 -27.61 4.18 36.62
C LYS A 249 -27.22 3.39 37.87
N ILE A 250 -27.22 4.03 39.04
CA ILE A 250 -26.89 3.39 40.31
C ILE A 250 -27.98 3.68 41.35
N GLN A 251 -28.61 2.60 41.85
CA GLN A 251 -29.47 2.63 43.03
C GLN A 251 -28.68 2.08 44.23
N VAL A 252 -28.72 2.81 45.34
CA VAL A 252 -28.07 2.46 46.61
C VAL A 252 -29.13 2.45 47.71
N THR A 253 -29.36 1.30 48.33
CA THR A 253 -30.24 1.14 49.50
C THR A 253 -29.48 0.42 50.60
N LYS A 254 -30.05 0.34 51.80
CA LYS A 254 -29.65 -0.65 52.80
C LYS A 254 -29.97 -2.07 52.35
N ALA A 255 -29.50 -3.08 53.08
CA ALA A 255 -29.75 -4.48 52.76
C ALA A 255 -31.25 -4.86 52.86
N ASP A 256 -32.03 -4.16 53.70
CA ASP A 256 -33.49 -4.31 53.80
C ASP A 256 -34.28 -3.59 52.68
N GLY A 257 -33.59 -2.84 51.81
CA GLY A 257 -34.20 -2.04 50.74
C GLY A 257 -34.65 -0.64 51.16
N SER A 258 -34.46 -0.22 52.41
CA SER A 258 -34.74 1.15 52.86
C SER A 258 -33.66 2.14 52.41
N ASP A 259 -34.04 3.42 52.28
CA ASP A 259 -33.09 4.49 51.95
C ASP A 259 -32.06 4.73 53.08
N PHE A 260 -30.87 5.17 52.67
CA PHE A 260 -29.86 5.66 53.59
C PHE A 260 -30.23 7.03 54.19
N PRO A 261 -29.83 7.32 55.44
CA PRO A 261 -29.75 8.69 55.93
C PRO A 261 -28.97 9.61 54.97
N ILE A 262 -29.43 10.85 54.82
CA ILE A 262 -28.76 11.82 53.95
C ILE A 262 -27.31 12.01 54.42
N GLY A 263 -26.36 11.85 53.50
CA GLY A 263 -24.93 12.02 53.75
C GLY A 263 -24.18 10.74 54.14
N SER A 264 -24.84 9.67 54.62
CA SER A 264 -24.15 8.42 54.98
C SER A 264 -23.77 7.56 53.77
N ALA A 265 -24.48 7.72 52.65
CA ALA A 265 -24.09 7.23 51.33
C ALA A 265 -24.25 8.37 50.32
N GLN A 266 -23.23 8.62 49.50
CA GLN A 266 -23.20 9.73 48.54
C GLN A 266 -22.72 9.25 47.17
N ILE A 267 -23.47 9.59 46.11
CA ILE A 267 -23.17 9.23 44.71
C ILE A 267 -22.44 10.40 44.04
N TYR A 268 -21.34 10.12 43.34
CA TYR A 268 -20.52 11.10 42.60
C TYR A 268 -20.41 10.66 41.12
N ARG A 269 -21.19 11.29 40.24
CA ARG A 269 -21.18 11.02 38.79
C ARG A 269 -20.11 11.88 38.11
N LYS A 270 -19.18 11.25 37.39
CA LYS A 270 -18.02 11.89 36.75
C LYS A 270 -18.13 11.73 35.23
N PRO A 271 -18.44 12.80 34.47
CA PRO A 271 -18.72 12.71 33.03
C PRO A 271 -17.49 12.32 32.21
N ASN A 272 -17.72 12.01 30.93
CA ASN A 272 -16.63 11.72 30.01
C ASN A 272 -15.74 12.98 29.83
N GLY A 273 -14.43 12.80 29.78
CA GLY A 273 -13.45 13.89 29.78
C GLY A 273 -13.11 14.46 31.17
N SER A 274 -13.66 13.93 32.27
CA SER A 274 -13.15 14.21 33.62
C SER A 274 -11.67 13.84 33.78
N SER A 275 -10.98 14.58 34.66
CA SER A 275 -9.60 14.28 35.10
C SER A 275 -9.45 12.83 35.56
N ARG A 276 -8.25 12.25 35.39
CA ARG A 276 -7.96 10.85 35.74
C ARG A 276 -6.87 10.73 36.81
N SER A 277 -7.09 9.82 37.75
CA SER A 277 -6.18 9.56 38.87
C SER A 277 -6.31 8.11 39.38
N LYS A 278 -5.27 7.61 40.05
CA LYS A 278 -5.36 6.42 40.89
C LYS A 278 -6.17 6.75 42.14
N TYR A 279 -7.04 5.85 42.58
CA TYR A 279 -7.92 6.09 43.74
C TYR A 279 -7.23 5.90 45.10
N GLY A 280 -5.96 6.31 45.24
CA GLY A 280 -5.22 6.25 46.50
C GLY A 280 -5.76 7.15 47.63
N SER A 281 -6.80 7.94 47.36
CA SER A 281 -7.56 8.68 48.38
C SER A 281 -9.04 8.79 48.01
N GLN A 282 -9.87 9.01 49.03
CA GLN A 282 -11.30 9.25 48.86
C GLN A 282 -11.60 10.44 47.93
N THR A 283 -10.83 11.54 48.04
CA THR A 283 -10.95 12.71 47.17
C THR A 283 -10.67 12.37 45.71
N ALA A 284 -9.63 11.57 45.44
CA ALA A 284 -9.32 11.11 44.09
C ALA A 284 -10.48 10.32 43.48
N MET A 285 -11.12 9.42 44.25
CA MET A 285 -12.29 8.66 43.79
C MET A 285 -13.55 9.54 43.59
N LYS A 286 -13.75 10.59 44.40
CA LYS A 286 -14.88 11.54 44.25
C LYS A 286 -14.79 12.38 42.98
N GLU A 287 -13.58 12.85 42.65
CA GLU A 287 -13.37 13.89 41.63
C GLU A 287 -12.89 13.36 40.27
N ASN A 288 -12.19 12.22 40.24
CA ASN A 288 -11.48 11.73 39.07
C ASN A 288 -12.00 10.37 38.61
N VAL A 289 -11.87 10.07 37.31
CA VAL A 289 -12.08 8.72 36.76
C VAL A 289 -10.79 7.91 36.94
N SER A 290 -10.87 6.59 37.12
CA SER A 290 -9.67 5.77 37.31
C SER A 290 -8.73 5.85 36.09
N THR A 291 -7.42 5.84 36.34
CA THR A 291 -6.40 5.64 35.30
C THR A 291 -6.48 4.27 34.64
N ASP A 292 -7.10 3.28 35.31
CA ASP A 292 -7.12 1.88 34.85
C ASP A 292 -8.29 1.56 33.91
N TYR A 293 -9.33 2.41 33.88
CA TYR A 293 -10.43 2.28 32.92
C TYR A 293 -10.03 2.75 31.53
N VAL A 294 -10.74 2.29 30.48
CA VAL A 294 -10.51 2.76 29.11
C VAL A 294 -10.57 4.30 29.03
N PRO A 295 -9.66 4.99 28.28
CA PRO A 295 -9.54 6.46 28.36
C PRO A 295 -10.80 7.26 28.01
N SER A 296 -11.72 6.67 27.25
CA SER A 296 -13.00 7.23 26.81
C SER A 296 -14.17 7.00 27.77
N SER A 297 -13.95 6.38 28.94
CA SER A 297 -15.01 6.12 29.91
C SER A 297 -15.37 7.34 30.78
N SER A 298 -16.63 7.38 31.21
CA SER A 298 -17.08 8.05 32.42
C SER A 298 -17.12 7.06 33.59
N ALA A 299 -17.39 7.54 34.81
CA ALA A 299 -17.54 6.66 35.99
C ALA A 299 -18.51 7.26 37.03
N THR A 300 -19.05 6.41 37.91
CA THR A 300 -19.86 6.84 39.05
C THR A 300 -19.39 6.16 40.34
N ALA A 301 -18.95 6.97 41.30
CA ALA A 301 -18.55 6.51 42.63
C ALA A 301 -19.72 6.56 43.61
N VAL A 302 -19.75 5.60 44.53
CA VAL A 302 -20.55 5.59 45.75
C VAL A 302 -19.59 5.60 46.93
N ILE A 303 -19.72 6.61 47.79
CA ILE A 303 -18.94 6.75 49.01
C ILE A 303 -19.87 6.55 50.19
N PHE A 304 -19.56 5.59 51.05
CA PHE A 304 -20.23 5.35 52.32
C PHE A 304 -19.36 5.92 53.45
N LYS A 305 -19.99 6.68 54.37
CA LYS A 305 -19.28 7.36 55.45
C LYS A 305 -19.38 6.64 56.78
N ASP A 306 -18.30 6.68 57.55
CA ASP A 306 -18.20 6.22 58.94
C ASP A 306 -18.71 4.79 59.17
N VAL A 307 -18.48 3.91 58.18
CA VAL A 307 -18.92 2.51 58.17
C VAL A 307 -18.04 1.62 59.05
N ILE A 308 -16.73 1.87 59.04
CA ILE A 308 -15.73 0.97 59.64
C ILE A 308 -15.50 1.36 61.10
N THR A 309 -16.16 0.61 61.99
CA THR A 309 -16.28 0.92 63.43
C THR A 309 -15.34 0.10 64.34
N GLN A 310 -14.44 -0.70 63.77
CA GLN A 310 -13.45 -1.49 64.51
C GLN A 310 -12.04 -1.22 63.98
N GLU A 311 -11.02 -1.34 64.83
CA GLU A 311 -9.63 -1.01 64.50
C GLU A 311 -8.75 -2.22 64.16
N ASP A 312 -9.14 -3.42 64.61
CA ASP A 312 -8.23 -4.53 64.84
C ASP A 312 -8.44 -5.76 63.93
N GLY A 313 -9.42 -5.77 63.02
CA GLY A 313 -9.78 -7.01 62.31
C GLY A 313 -10.76 -6.89 61.14
N LEU A 314 -11.19 -8.07 60.65
CA LEU A 314 -12.08 -8.28 59.50
C LEU A 314 -13.52 -7.85 59.86
N SER A 315 -13.77 -6.56 59.82
CA SER A 315 -14.90 -5.93 60.50
C SER A 315 -16.13 -5.73 59.60
N ASN A 316 -17.25 -6.29 60.05
CA ASN A 316 -18.63 -5.93 59.64
C ASN A 316 -19.01 -6.22 58.18
N VAL A 317 -20.29 -6.55 57.99
CA VAL A 317 -20.97 -6.40 56.70
C VAL A 317 -21.51 -4.98 56.66
N LEU A 318 -21.17 -4.22 55.63
CA LEU A 318 -21.82 -2.95 55.31
C LEU A 318 -23.29 -3.23 54.97
N ASP A 319 -24.20 -2.63 55.72
CA ASP A 319 -25.66 -2.65 55.48
C ASP A 319 -26.00 -1.84 54.22
N ALA A 320 -25.58 -2.35 53.06
CA ALA A 320 -25.84 -1.78 51.74
C ALA A 320 -26.19 -2.87 50.73
N LYS A 321 -27.02 -2.48 49.76
CA LYS A 321 -27.27 -3.16 48.51
C LYS A 321 -27.15 -2.12 47.39
N LEU A 322 -26.26 -2.37 46.44
CA LEU A 322 -26.14 -1.55 45.23
C LEU A 322 -26.76 -2.31 44.07
N LYS A 323 -27.51 -1.61 43.23
CA LYS A 323 -27.88 -2.06 41.89
C LYS A 323 -27.27 -1.11 40.88
N VAL A 324 -26.68 -1.65 39.82
CA VAL A 324 -26.08 -0.88 38.73
C VAL A 324 -26.66 -1.39 37.42
N ASP A 325 -27.20 -0.48 36.62
CA ASP A 325 -27.65 -0.74 35.25
C ASP A 325 -26.71 -0.02 34.28
N ILE A 326 -26.16 -0.76 33.32
CA ILE A 326 -25.38 -0.20 32.21
C ILE A 326 -26.08 -0.61 30.92
N ASN A 327 -26.72 0.36 30.25
CA ASN A 327 -27.65 0.11 29.14
C ASN A 327 -26.99 -0.38 27.84
N HIS A 328 -25.67 -0.40 27.78
CA HIS A 328 -24.90 -0.97 26.68
C HIS A 328 -23.53 -1.41 27.18
N VAL A 329 -23.24 -2.71 27.05
CA VAL A 329 -21.99 -3.34 27.50
C VAL A 329 -21.25 -4.08 26.38
N GLY A 330 -21.89 -4.25 25.22
CA GLY A 330 -21.37 -4.96 24.06
C GLY A 330 -22.50 -5.67 23.30
N SER A 331 -22.24 -6.88 22.81
CA SER A 331 -23.20 -7.66 22.00
C SER A 331 -23.23 -9.15 22.36
N ALA A 332 -24.22 -9.86 21.80
CA ALA A 332 -24.37 -11.31 21.86
C ALA A 332 -25.04 -11.84 20.57
N SER A 333 -25.21 -13.16 20.49
CA SER A 333 -25.85 -13.88 19.38
C SER A 333 -26.90 -14.85 19.91
N ASP A 334 -28.02 -15.02 19.20
CA ASP A 334 -29.00 -16.08 19.44
C ASP A 334 -28.56 -17.41 18.80
N LEU A 335 -29.34 -18.48 19.01
CA LEU A 335 -29.06 -19.81 18.44
C LEU A 335 -29.13 -19.90 16.90
N ASN A 336 -29.40 -18.80 16.19
CA ASN A 336 -29.47 -18.69 14.73
C ASN A 336 -28.35 -17.79 14.17
N ASP A 337 -27.29 -17.54 14.95
CA ASP A 337 -26.21 -16.57 14.69
C ASP A 337 -26.70 -15.09 14.59
N GLN A 338 -27.92 -14.74 15.01
CA GLN A 338 -28.41 -13.35 14.93
C GLN A 338 -27.78 -12.49 16.02
N HIS A 339 -26.93 -11.54 15.62
CA HIS A 339 -26.30 -10.57 16.52
C HIS A 339 -27.26 -9.46 16.99
N PHE A 340 -27.10 -9.02 18.26
CA PHE A 340 -27.80 -7.89 18.86
C PHE A 340 -26.95 -7.20 19.95
N GLU A 341 -27.24 -5.93 20.24
CA GLU A 341 -26.62 -5.19 21.35
C GLU A 341 -27.21 -5.58 22.70
N ILE A 342 -26.40 -5.53 23.76
CA ILE A 342 -26.78 -5.97 25.11
C ILE A 342 -26.42 -4.94 26.18
N GLY A 343 -27.21 -4.91 27.26
CA GLY A 343 -26.92 -4.23 28.52
C GLY A 343 -26.63 -5.23 29.64
N ALA A 344 -26.25 -4.73 30.81
CA ALA A 344 -26.07 -5.53 32.02
C ALA A 344 -26.68 -4.86 33.26
N TYR A 345 -27.52 -5.61 33.96
CA TYR A 345 -27.90 -5.35 35.34
C TYR A 345 -26.92 -6.06 36.27
N VAL A 346 -26.43 -5.35 37.27
CA VAL A 346 -25.52 -5.82 38.31
C VAL A 346 -26.16 -5.55 39.67
N GLU A 347 -26.08 -6.52 40.57
CA GLU A 347 -26.46 -6.38 41.97
C GLU A 347 -25.29 -6.76 42.88
N MET A 348 -24.96 -5.89 43.82
CA MET A 348 -23.85 -6.05 44.76
C MET A 348 -24.39 -6.03 46.19
N THR A 349 -24.10 -7.09 46.94
CA THR A 349 -24.62 -7.35 48.29
C THR A 349 -23.53 -7.96 49.17
N ASN A 350 -23.84 -8.14 50.46
CA ASN A 350 -22.96 -8.85 51.41
C ASN A 350 -21.52 -8.30 51.42
N ILE A 351 -21.41 -6.98 51.51
CA ILE A 351 -20.16 -6.25 51.32
C ILE A 351 -19.40 -6.23 52.65
N HIS A 352 -18.41 -7.10 52.79
CA HIS A 352 -17.50 -7.10 53.94
C HIS A 352 -16.44 -6.02 53.74
N VAL A 353 -16.16 -5.24 54.79
CA VAL A 353 -15.28 -4.06 54.73
C VAL A 353 -14.04 -4.24 55.64
N ARG A 354 -13.01 -3.40 55.44
CA ARG A 354 -11.73 -3.51 56.15
C ARG A 354 -10.98 -2.18 56.21
N ARG A 355 -10.30 -1.90 57.34
CA ARG A 355 -9.59 -0.63 57.60
C ARG A 355 -8.16 -0.62 57.07
N VAL A 356 -7.97 -0.68 55.75
CA VAL A 356 -6.64 -0.96 55.14
C VAL A 356 -6.15 0.13 54.19
N GLU A 357 -7.04 0.87 53.56
CA GLU A 357 -6.79 1.71 52.38
C GLU A 357 -7.26 3.15 52.70
N TRP A 358 -6.72 4.18 52.05
CA TRP A 358 -7.00 5.61 52.40
C TRP A 358 -6.60 6.01 53.85
N ALA A 359 -5.39 5.64 54.28
CA ALA A 359 -4.76 6.09 55.53
C ALA A 359 -4.79 7.64 55.72
N PRO A 360 -4.82 8.17 56.97
CA PRO A 360 -4.47 7.50 58.23
C PRO A 360 -5.62 6.90 59.04
N THR A 361 -6.87 7.31 58.83
CA THR A 361 -8.03 6.82 59.62
C THR A 361 -9.24 6.56 58.72
N PRO A 362 -9.20 5.51 57.88
CA PRO A 362 -10.25 5.23 56.92
C PRO A 362 -11.47 4.60 57.60
N THR A 363 -12.43 5.42 58.00
CA THR A 363 -13.78 4.96 58.39
C THR A 363 -14.72 4.82 57.18
N ASP A 364 -14.34 5.40 56.04
CA ASP A 364 -15.12 5.48 54.81
C ASP A 364 -14.77 4.37 53.79
N VAL A 365 -15.79 3.95 53.04
CA VAL A 365 -15.73 2.89 52.01
C VAL A 365 -16.13 3.48 50.66
N GLY A 366 -15.43 3.10 49.59
CA GLY A 366 -15.69 3.60 48.24
C GLY A 366 -15.85 2.50 47.21
N ILE A 367 -16.82 2.63 46.31
CA ILE A 367 -17.04 1.70 45.20
C ILE A 367 -17.38 2.53 43.96
N ASP A 368 -16.60 2.39 42.89
CA ASP A 368 -16.72 3.19 41.67
C ASP A 368 -16.85 2.29 40.45
N PHE A 369 -17.88 2.58 39.64
CA PHE A 369 -18.24 1.78 38.47
C PHE A 369 -17.93 2.57 37.20
N SER A 370 -17.21 1.95 36.27
CA SER A 370 -17.01 2.50 34.92
C SER A 370 -18.29 2.36 34.08
N ASN A 371 -18.52 3.30 33.16
CA ASN A 371 -19.58 3.15 32.16
C ASN A 371 -19.21 2.20 31.00
N ASN A 372 -17.97 1.70 31.00
CA ASN A 372 -17.51 0.61 30.15
C ASN A 372 -17.40 -0.67 30.98
N PHE A 373 -18.26 -1.67 30.70
CA PHE A 373 -18.34 -2.88 31.51
C PHE A 373 -17.04 -3.71 31.52
N PHE A 374 -16.26 -3.66 30.45
CA PHE A 374 -14.91 -4.26 30.37
C PHE A 374 -13.97 -3.68 31.43
N SER A 375 -13.96 -2.35 31.61
CA SER A 375 -13.18 -1.68 32.66
C SER A 375 -13.63 -2.06 34.08
N GLY A 376 -14.82 -2.61 34.24
CA GLY A 376 -15.35 -3.11 35.51
C GLY A 376 -15.52 -2.02 36.56
N MET A 377 -14.94 -2.24 37.74
CA MET A 377 -15.06 -1.35 38.89
C MET A 377 -13.73 -1.22 39.64
N SER A 378 -13.59 -0.14 40.40
CA SER A 378 -12.52 0.04 41.38
C SER A 378 -13.13 0.43 42.72
N PHE A 379 -12.61 -0.13 43.80
CA PHE A 379 -13.15 0.04 45.14
C PHE A 379 -12.03 0.25 46.15
N ALA A 380 -12.40 0.80 47.30
CA ALA A 380 -11.50 0.99 48.43
C ALA A 380 -12.15 0.59 49.76
N ASN A 381 -11.33 0.00 50.65
CA ASN A 381 -11.74 -0.52 51.96
C ASN A 381 -12.80 -1.65 51.95
N VAL A 382 -12.98 -2.31 50.81
CA VAL A 382 -13.77 -3.54 50.70
C VAL A 382 -12.83 -4.75 50.83
N LEU A 383 -13.27 -5.79 51.56
CA LEU A 383 -12.62 -7.09 51.62
C LEU A 383 -13.16 -8.00 50.52
N HIS A 384 -14.49 -8.23 50.53
CA HIS A 384 -15.19 -9.02 49.52
C HIS A 384 -16.68 -8.72 49.51
N TYR A 385 -17.34 -9.12 48.44
CA TYR A 385 -18.75 -8.88 48.18
C TYR A 385 -19.33 -9.95 47.28
N ASP A 386 -20.65 -10.15 47.37
CA ASP A 386 -21.41 -10.93 46.40
C ASP A 386 -21.84 -10.04 45.24
N TRP A 387 -21.65 -10.54 44.02
CA TRP A 387 -21.80 -9.82 42.76
C TRP A 387 -22.61 -10.68 41.79
N ARG A 388 -23.88 -10.32 41.58
CA ARG A 388 -24.76 -10.96 40.59
C ARG A 388 -24.81 -10.11 39.33
N VAL A 389 -24.69 -10.75 38.17
CA VAL A 389 -24.91 -10.13 36.85
C VAL A 389 -26.03 -10.82 36.09
N VAL A 390 -26.86 -10.01 35.43
CA VAL A 390 -27.93 -10.39 34.51
C VAL A 390 -27.74 -9.57 33.23
N PHE A 391 -27.31 -10.22 32.15
CA PHE A 391 -27.25 -9.60 30.83
C PHE A 391 -28.64 -9.55 30.20
N TYR A 392 -28.90 -8.54 29.38
CA TYR A 392 -30.19 -8.38 28.69
C TYR A 392 -30.02 -7.81 27.28
N GLU A 393 -30.91 -8.16 26.36
CA GLU A 393 -30.96 -7.58 25.01
C GLU A 393 -31.51 -6.14 25.08
N LYS A 394 -30.85 -5.21 24.39
CA LYS A 394 -30.92 -3.77 24.65
C LYS A 394 -32.24 -3.10 24.23
N GLU A 395 -32.91 -3.60 23.20
CA GLU A 395 -34.13 -2.98 22.66
C GLU A 395 -35.41 -3.44 23.37
N THR A 396 -35.43 -4.70 23.81
CA THR A 396 -36.59 -5.38 24.42
C THR A 396 -36.47 -5.53 25.93
N GLY A 397 -35.26 -5.48 26.50
CA GLY A 397 -35.01 -5.67 27.93
C GLY A 397 -35.17 -7.13 28.41
N LYS A 398 -35.23 -8.10 27.49
CA LYS A 398 -35.26 -9.54 27.82
C LYS A 398 -33.91 -10.00 28.36
N ARG A 399 -33.91 -10.88 29.37
CA ARG A 399 -32.68 -11.50 29.87
C ARG A 399 -32.05 -12.40 28.81
N LEU A 400 -30.73 -12.50 28.80
CA LEU A 400 -30.05 -13.51 28.00
C LEU A 400 -30.02 -14.82 28.78
N ASN A 401 -30.53 -15.91 28.18
CA ASN A 401 -30.42 -17.26 28.70
C ASN A 401 -29.23 -17.94 28.02
N PHE A 402 -28.08 -17.99 28.69
CA PHE A 402 -26.90 -18.62 28.12
C PHE A 402 -27.05 -20.14 28.14
N ILE A 403 -27.01 -20.77 26.97
CA ILE A 403 -27.14 -22.22 26.82
C ILE A 403 -25.74 -22.82 26.56
N PRO A 404 -25.22 -23.66 27.48
CA PRO A 404 -23.98 -24.38 27.25
C PRO A 404 -24.07 -25.31 26.03
N GLN A 405 -23.03 -25.28 25.20
CA GLN A 405 -22.87 -26.18 24.06
C GLN A 405 -22.10 -27.43 24.50
N SER A 406 -22.36 -28.57 23.86
CA SER A 406 -21.81 -29.88 24.25
C SER A 406 -20.29 -30.03 24.10
N ASP A 407 -19.67 -29.12 23.34
CA ASP A 407 -18.30 -29.26 22.88
C ASP A 407 -17.37 -28.43 23.76
N LEU A 408 -16.28 -29.06 24.24
CA LEU A 408 -15.36 -28.62 25.32
C LEU A 408 -14.77 -27.19 25.25
N ASN A 409 -15.02 -26.42 24.19
CA ASN A 409 -14.53 -25.05 24.03
C ASN A 409 -15.58 -24.07 23.45
N GLN A 410 -16.87 -24.42 23.38
CA GLN A 410 -17.93 -23.62 22.70
C GLN A 410 -18.87 -22.82 23.61
N ASN A 411 -18.55 -22.68 24.90
CA ASN A 411 -19.42 -21.98 25.86
C ASN A 411 -19.14 -20.47 25.92
N SER A 412 -20.21 -19.65 25.96
CA SER A 412 -20.13 -18.26 26.44
C SER A 412 -19.43 -18.21 27.78
N THR A 413 -18.42 -17.34 27.92
CA THR A 413 -17.69 -17.17 29.18
C THR A 413 -17.59 -15.70 29.58
N LEU A 414 -17.77 -15.45 30.88
CA LEU A 414 -17.39 -14.19 31.51
C LEU A 414 -16.01 -14.37 32.14
N THR A 415 -15.07 -13.50 31.77
CA THR A 415 -13.69 -13.51 32.25
C THR A 415 -13.48 -12.35 33.19
N PHE A 416 -12.76 -12.57 34.29
CA PHE A 416 -12.28 -11.52 35.17
C PHE A 416 -10.79 -11.32 34.91
N THR A 417 -10.42 -10.13 34.46
CA THR A 417 -9.15 -9.84 33.75
C THR A 417 -8.15 -9.01 34.56
N SER A 418 -8.42 -8.77 35.84
CA SER A 418 -7.42 -8.32 36.80
C SER A 418 -7.50 -9.23 38.04
N LEU A 419 -6.38 -9.89 38.33
CA LEU A 419 -6.12 -10.66 39.55
C LEU A 419 -4.68 -10.37 40.00
N ASN A 420 -4.45 -9.17 40.53
CA ASN A 420 -3.21 -8.81 41.21
C ASN A 420 -3.03 -9.68 42.48
N PRO A 421 -1.81 -9.82 43.03
CA PRO A 421 -1.59 -10.63 44.22
C PRO A 421 -2.54 -10.29 45.38
N GLY A 422 -3.34 -11.29 45.78
CA GLY A 422 -4.35 -11.18 46.83
C GLY A 422 -5.79 -10.97 46.34
N GLU A 423 -6.02 -10.65 45.06
CA GLU A 423 -7.37 -10.58 44.46
C GLU A 423 -7.94 -11.98 44.17
N PHE A 424 -9.27 -12.13 44.27
CA PHE A 424 -9.94 -13.42 44.11
C PHE A 424 -11.38 -13.34 43.59
N VAL A 425 -11.84 -14.45 43.03
CA VAL A 425 -13.22 -14.70 42.61
C VAL A 425 -13.59 -16.19 42.71
N TRP A 426 -14.85 -16.51 43.06
CA TRP A 426 -15.44 -17.84 42.93
C TRP A 426 -16.98 -17.79 42.82
N THR A 427 -17.64 -18.92 42.54
CA THR A 427 -19.12 -19.04 42.44
C THR A 427 -19.71 -19.77 43.65
N GLU A 428 -21.00 -19.55 43.95
CA GLU A 428 -21.69 -20.15 45.11
C GLU A 428 -21.76 -21.70 45.09
N GLN A 429 -21.31 -22.35 44.01
CA GLN A 429 -21.27 -23.81 43.87
C GLN A 429 -20.01 -24.47 44.46
N SER A 430 -19.04 -23.71 44.96
CA SER A 430 -17.86 -24.25 45.65
C SER A 430 -17.95 -24.05 47.17
N ASP A 431 -17.78 -25.13 47.96
CA ASP A 431 -17.73 -25.13 49.44
C ASP A 431 -16.49 -24.42 50.04
N ILE A 432 -15.90 -23.46 49.32
CA ILE A 432 -14.64 -22.81 49.66
C ILE A 432 -14.91 -21.49 50.38
N ASN A 433 -14.83 -21.52 51.71
CA ASN A 433 -14.73 -20.30 52.52
C ASN A 433 -13.30 -19.74 52.44
N ALA A 434 -13.11 -18.56 51.85
CA ALA A 434 -11.82 -17.88 51.91
C ALA A 434 -11.46 -17.56 53.37
N THR A 435 -10.29 -18.05 53.79
CA THR A 435 -9.72 -17.79 55.10
C THR A 435 -8.63 -16.75 54.94
N TYR A 436 -8.84 -15.57 55.54
CA TYR A 436 -7.80 -14.54 55.64
C TYR A 436 -6.58 -15.09 56.39
N ASN A 437 -5.39 -14.84 55.86
CA ASN A 437 -4.14 -14.99 56.59
C ASN A 437 -3.28 -13.74 56.37
N ALA A 438 -2.83 -13.12 57.47
CA ALA A 438 -1.99 -11.93 57.44
C ALA A 438 -0.62 -12.19 56.78
N ASP A 439 -0.09 -13.43 56.84
CA ASP A 439 1.19 -13.80 56.23
C ASP A 439 1.21 -13.66 54.69
N TYR A 440 0.05 -13.52 54.04
CA TYR A 440 -0.07 -13.35 52.60
C TYR A 440 -0.27 -11.88 52.16
N VAL A 441 -0.22 -10.93 53.11
CA VAL A 441 -0.51 -9.50 52.89
C VAL A 441 0.77 -8.63 52.94
N THR A 442 1.90 -9.18 53.39
CA THR A 442 3.03 -8.39 53.90
C THR A 442 4.05 -7.89 52.88
N ASP A 443 4.25 -8.55 51.73
CA ASP A 443 5.36 -8.23 50.82
C ASP A 443 4.91 -7.50 49.55
N TRP A 444 4.69 -6.19 49.71
CA TRP A 444 4.37 -5.22 48.65
C TRP A 444 5.62 -4.81 47.86
N GLN A 445 6.22 -5.71 47.06
CA GLN A 445 7.35 -5.40 46.16
C GLN A 445 7.30 -6.08 44.78
N PHE A 446 6.40 -5.60 43.91
CA PHE A 446 6.80 -5.37 42.52
C PHE A 446 7.49 -4.00 42.47
N GLN A 447 8.82 -3.97 42.34
CA GLN A 447 9.52 -2.70 42.10
C GLN A 447 9.27 -2.23 40.66
N GLU A 448 8.95 -0.94 40.52
CA GLU A 448 8.59 -0.29 39.26
C GLU A 448 9.72 -0.44 38.23
N GLY A 449 9.52 -1.32 37.25
CA GLY A 449 10.46 -1.60 36.15
C GLY A 449 10.80 -3.08 35.92
N ASN A 450 10.71 -3.95 36.93
CA ASN A 450 11.06 -5.37 36.80
C ASN A 450 9.81 -6.27 36.70
N TRP A 451 9.49 -6.68 35.47
CA TRP A 451 8.52 -7.75 35.21
C TRP A 451 9.19 -9.11 35.43
N ILE A 452 8.61 -9.96 36.28
CA ILE A 452 9.05 -11.36 36.43
C ILE A 452 8.93 -12.07 35.06
N THR A 453 9.82 -13.00 34.77
CA THR A 453 9.87 -13.70 33.47
C THR A 453 8.65 -14.62 33.21
N ALA A 454 8.45 -15.01 31.95
CA ALA A 454 7.39 -15.92 31.53
C ALA A 454 7.70 -17.41 31.78
N ASN A 455 8.90 -17.74 32.28
CA ASN A 455 9.30 -19.12 32.54
C ASN A 455 8.89 -19.56 33.96
N LYS A 456 8.03 -20.59 34.07
CA LYS A 456 7.65 -21.22 35.34
C LYS A 456 8.86 -21.68 36.15
N ASP A 457 9.86 -22.29 35.52
CA ASP A 457 11.06 -22.77 36.24
C ASP A 457 11.83 -21.62 36.89
N VAL A 458 11.70 -20.40 36.36
CA VAL A 458 12.35 -19.21 36.92
C VAL A 458 11.45 -18.51 37.94
N PHE A 459 10.12 -18.57 37.83
CA PHE A 459 9.23 -18.24 38.95
C PHE A 459 9.48 -19.15 40.17
N ASP A 460 9.77 -20.43 39.94
CA ASP A 460 10.14 -21.39 40.99
C ASP A 460 11.61 -21.25 41.47
N GLN A 461 12.51 -20.62 40.70
CA GLN A 461 13.94 -20.45 41.02
C GLN A 461 14.36 -19.02 41.45
N GLU A 462 13.58 -17.98 41.16
CA GLU A 462 13.75 -16.61 41.68
C GLU A 462 13.31 -16.59 43.15
N ASN A 463 14.19 -17.17 43.97
CA ASN A 463 13.99 -17.47 45.39
C ASN A 463 13.35 -16.31 46.17
N LEU A 464 12.12 -16.53 46.64
CA LEU A 464 11.60 -15.90 47.85
C LEU A 464 12.47 -16.35 49.04
N GLY A 465 13.55 -15.61 49.27
CA GLY A 465 14.77 -16.10 49.93
C GLY A 465 14.58 -16.78 51.28
N GLU A 466 14.96 -18.06 51.35
CA GLU A 466 15.05 -18.92 52.55
C GLU A 466 13.80 -18.96 53.49
N ARG A 467 12.63 -18.49 53.05
CA ARG A 467 11.42 -18.39 53.89
C ARG A 467 10.40 -19.53 53.74
N GLY A 468 10.93 -20.76 53.75
CA GLY A 468 10.20 -21.94 54.20
C GLY A 468 9.30 -22.63 53.16
N THR A 469 9.45 -23.94 53.07
CA THR A 469 8.72 -24.88 52.18
C THR A 469 7.25 -25.11 52.56
N GLY A 470 6.57 -24.07 53.05
CA GLY A 470 5.16 -24.10 53.47
C GLY A 470 4.35 -22.86 53.09
N GLN A 471 4.97 -21.81 52.54
CA GLN A 471 4.25 -20.58 52.16
C GLN A 471 3.45 -20.78 50.87
N LYS A 472 2.14 -21.02 51.00
CA LYS A 472 1.19 -21.02 49.88
C LYS A 472 0.38 -19.73 49.87
N GLY A 473 0.91 -18.68 49.25
CA GLY A 473 0.11 -17.48 48.94
C GLY A 473 -1.08 -17.84 48.07
N TYR A 474 -2.30 -17.44 48.44
CA TYR A 474 -3.54 -17.90 47.80
C TYR A 474 -3.93 -17.06 46.55
N THR A 475 -3.02 -16.90 45.59
CA THR A 475 -3.35 -16.46 44.22
C THR A 475 -3.88 -17.64 43.40
N SER A 476 -5.11 -18.06 43.71
CA SER A 476 -5.77 -19.29 43.24
C SER A 476 -4.97 -20.58 43.49
N LYS A 477 -5.51 -21.46 44.35
CA LYS A 477 -4.89 -22.77 44.64
C LYS A 477 -5.26 -23.85 43.61
N THR A 478 -6.15 -23.54 42.67
CA THR A 478 -6.76 -24.46 41.70
C THR A 478 -7.05 -23.67 40.43
N TRP A 479 -6.12 -23.75 39.48
CA TRP A 479 -6.22 -23.18 38.14
C TRP A 479 -6.80 -24.23 37.20
N GLY A 480 -7.46 -23.80 36.12
CA GLY A 480 -8.07 -24.71 35.15
C GLY A 480 -9.47 -25.19 35.52
N ASN A 481 -10.29 -25.33 34.49
CA ASN A 481 -11.71 -25.71 34.42
C ASN A 481 -12.32 -26.57 35.57
N TRP A 482 -13.49 -26.15 36.09
CA TRP A 482 -14.27 -26.89 37.11
C TRP A 482 -15.49 -27.66 36.59
N VAL A 483 -15.52 -28.01 35.29
CA VAL A 483 -16.52 -28.95 34.74
C VAL A 483 -15.89 -30.09 33.93
N ASP A 484 -14.80 -29.85 33.18
CA ASP A 484 -14.15 -30.88 32.34
C ASP A 484 -12.62 -30.74 32.27
N PRO A 485 -11.84 -31.83 32.38
CA PRO A 485 -10.38 -31.77 32.23
C PRO A 485 -9.99 -31.63 30.75
N ILE A 486 -9.53 -30.43 30.37
CA ILE A 486 -8.67 -30.27 29.19
C ILE A 486 -7.25 -30.69 29.61
N ASP A 487 -6.55 -31.39 28.72
CA ASP A 487 -5.28 -32.06 29.00
C ASP A 487 -4.18 -31.09 29.51
N HIS A 488 -3.71 -31.30 30.73
CA HIS A 488 -2.68 -30.47 31.37
C HIS A 488 -1.28 -30.66 30.78
N ASP A 489 -1.01 -31.75 30.05
CA ASP A 489 0.34 -32.09 29.58
C ASP A 489 0.71 -31.45 28.22
N ASN A 490 -0.16 -30.64 27.60
CA ASN A 490 0.13 -29.95 26.34
C ASN A 490 -0.41 -28.50 26.22
N LEU A 491 0.55 -27.56 26.20
CA LEU A 491 0.46 -26.17 25.68
C LEU A 491 -0.28 -25.11 26.54
N SER A 492 0.52 -24.16 27.04
CA SER A 492 0.22 -22.72 27.09
C SER A 492 -1.13 -22.25 27.65
N GLU A 493 -1.55 -22.80 28.79
CA GLU A 493 -2.75 -22.36 29.54
C GLU A 493 -2.69 -20.89 30.05
N TRP A 494 -1.56 -20.21 29.84
CA TRP A 494 -1.29 -18.81 30.23
C TRP A 494 -1.58 -17.79 29.13
N GLU A 495 -1.85 -18.24 27.89
CA GLU A 495 -2.18 -17.31 26.81
C GLU A 495 -3.60 -16.76 27.00
N ASP A 496 -3.68 -15.43 27.13
CA ASP A 496 -4.93 -14.71 26.97
C ASP A 496 -5.53 -15.06 25.59
N ARG A 497 -6.61 -15.85 25.60
CA ARG A 497 -7.34 -16.22 24.37
C ARG A 497 -7.93 -14.99 23.65
N LEU A 498 -8.00 -13.85 24.35
CA LEU A 498 -8.44 -12.55 23.86
C LEU A 498 -7.26 -11.72 23.30
N GLY A 499 -6.03 -12.26 23.30
CA GLY A 499 -4.89 -11.76 22.53
C GLY A 499 -4.31 -10.39 22.93
N ALA A 500 -4.61 -9.87 24.12
CA ALA A 500 -4.18 -8.54 24.53
C ALA A 500 -2.80 -8.57 25.25
N PRO A 501 -1.84 -7.70 24.85
CA PRO A 501 -0.45 -7.77 25.34
C PRO A 501 -0.27 -7.49 26.83
N THR A 502 -1.28 -6.93 27.51
CA THR A 502 -1.19 -6.49 28.92
C THR A 502 -1.86 -7.41 29.94
N PHE A 503 -2.60 -8.45 29.53
CA PHE A 503 -3.51 -9.19 30.43
C PHE A 503 -3.16 -10.66 30.69
N GLY A 504 -2.28 -11.29 29.90
CA GLY A 504 -2.03 -12.74 29.90
C GLY A 504 -1.27 -13.34 31.09
N ARG A 505 -1.54 -12.92 32.34
CA ARG A 505 -0.90 -13.46 33.57
C ARG A 505 -1.79 -13.53 34.83
N GLY A 506 -3.06 -13.13 34.76
CA GLY A 506 -3.93 -13.09 35.94
C GLY A 506 -5.41 -12.95 35.58
N ALA A 507 -5.99 -13.97 34.96
CA ALA A 507 -7.40 -13.99 34.57
C ALA A 507 -8.06 -15.35 34.84
N VAL A 508 -9.36 -15.34 35.15
CA VAL A 508 -10.19 -16.55 35.32
C VAL A 508 -11.49 -16.39 34.54
N ALA A 509 -11.86 -17.40 33.77
CA ALA A 509 -13.08 -17.45 32.96
C ALA A 509 -14.10 -18.45 33.52
N TYR A 510 -15.38 -18.07 33.49
CA TYR A 510 -16.50 -18.90 33.93
C TYR A 510 -17.53 -19.09 32.81
N THR A 511 -17.89 -20.34 32.55
CA THR A 511 -19.00 -20.70 31.66
C THR A 511 -20.30 -20.09 32.15
N LEU A 512 -21.00 -19.39 31.26
CA LEU A 512 -22.34 -18.86 31.53
C LEU A 512 -23.38 -19.92 31.19
N ASN A 513 -24.29 -20.15 32.14
CA ASN A 513 -25.41 -21.07 32.03
C ASN A 513 -26.63 -20.44 32.73
N GLY A 514 -27.76 -20.37 32.05
CA GLY A 514 -28.98 -19.71 32.55
C GLY A 514 -28.98 -18.19 32.39
N THR A 515 -29.87 -17.51 33.13
CA THR A 515 -30.20 -16.07 32.98
C THR A 515 -29.63 -15.15 34.06
N SER A 516 -28.81 -15.67 34.97
CA SER A 516 -28.28 -14.93 36.12
C SER A 516 -27.05 -15.64 36.69
N HIS A 517 -25.99 -14.91 36.99
CA HIS A 517 -24.72 -15.48 37.41
C HIS A 517 -24.18 -14.75 38.65
N THR A 518 -23.96 -15.47 39.75
CA THR A 518 -23.49 -14.92 41.04
C THR A 518 -22.06 -15.35 41.35
N PHE A 519 -21.23 -14.38 41.71
CA PHE A 519 -19.83 -14.57 42.03
C PHE A 519 -19.51 -13.84 43.34
N LYS A 520 -18.73 -14.45 44.24
CA LYS A 520 -18.08 -13.69 45.33
C LYS A 520 -16.74 -13.17 44.81
N ARG A 521 -16.50 -11.86 44.90
CA ARG A 521 -15.27 -11.18 44.46
C ARG A 521 -14.64 -10.45 45.64
N GLY A 522 -13.32 -10.30 45.66
CA GLY A 522 -12.64 -9.59 46.75
C GLY A 522 -11.12 -9.50 46.61
N THR A 523 -10.47 -8.98 47.64
CA THR A 523 -9.02 -8.86 47.71
C THR A 523 -8.49 -8.87 49.15
N PHE A 524 -7.26 -9.37 49.29
CA PHE A 524 -6.45 -9.27 50.51
C PHE A 524 -5.32 -8.23 50.42
N SER A 525 -5.06 -7.64 49.25
CA SER A 525 -4.00 -6.63 49.04
C SER A 525 -4.14 -5.40 49.96
N SER A 526 -3.05 -4.69 50.25
CA SER A 526 -3.03 -3.48 51.09
C SER A 526 -2.85 -2.17 50.30
N GLY A 527 -3.09 -2.21 48.98
CA GLY A 527 -2.97 -1.04 48.10
C GLY A 527 -4.01 0.05 48.36
N GLY A 528 -3.70 1.29 47.99
CA GLY A 528 -4.59 2.44 48.23
C GLY A 528 -5.96 2.39 47.54
N SER A 529 -6.15 1.47 46.60
CA SER A 529 -7.43 1.07 45.99
C SER A 529 -7.24 -0.22 45.19
N THR A 530 -8.28 -1.03 45.06
CA THR A 530 -8.30 -2.22 44.18
C THR A 530 -9.02 -1.92 42.87
N TRP A 531 -8.60 -2.52 41.75
CA TRP A 531 -9.29 -2.47 40.45
C TRP A 531 -9.61 -3.89 39.98
N VAL A 532 -10.85 -4.15 39.58
CA VAL A 532 -11.26 -5.45 39.04
C VAL A 532 -12.01 -5.28 37.72
N ALA A 533 -11.38 -5.76 36.65
CA ALA A 533 -11.89 -5.70 35.28
C ALA A 533 -12.79 -6.90 34.93
N ASN A 534 -13.44 -6.82 33.78
CA ASN A 534 -14.21 -7.89 33.16
C ASN A 534 -13.80 -8.05 31.68
N GLY A 535 -14.09 -9.19 31.10
CA GLY A 535 -13.98 -9.48 29.66
C GLY A 535 -14.88 -10.66 29.31
N SER A 536 -14.91 -11.07 28.05
CA SER A 536 -15.73 -12.19 27.57
C SER A 536 -14.90 -13.13 26.71
N GLY A 537 -15.10 -14.44 26.83
CA GLY A 537 -14.63 -15.37 25.81
C GLY A 537 -15.70 -15.57 24.74
N GLN A 538 -15.40 -15.09 23.53
CA GLN A 538 -16.14 -15.35 22.30
C GLN A 538 -15.46 -16.51 21.55
N ILE A 539 -16.22 -17.26 20.76
CA ILE A 539 -15.70 -18.36 19.91
C ILE A 539 -15.75 -18.00 18.43
N GLU A 540 -16.82 -17.33 18.03
CA GLU A 540 -17.07 -16.97 16.64
C GLU A 540 -16.21 -15.78 16.21
N LEU A 541 -15.52 -15.86 15.07
CA LEU A 541 -14.96 -14.67 14.42
C LEU A 541 -16.09 -13.92 13.71
N ILE A 542 -16.46 -12.74 14.22
CA ILE A 542 -17.29 -11.77 13.48
C ILE A 542 -16.48 -11.24 12.29
N ASP A 543 -17.13 -10.96 11.15
CA ASP A 543 -16.50 -10.26 10.03
C ASP A 543 -15.93 -8.91 10.53
N PRO A 544 -14.60 -8.73 10.54
CA PRO A 544 -14.00 -7.54 11.11
C PRO A 544 -13.99 -6.35 10.13
N ASN A 545 -14.62 -6.50 8.95
CA ASN A 545 -14.77 -5.48 7.90
C ASN A 545 -13.45 -4.81 7.44
N VAL A 546 -12.34 -5.52 7.64
CA VAL A 546 -10.98 -5.03 7.36
C VAL A 546 -10.72 -4.89 5.85
N THR A 547 -9.81 -4.00 5.49
CA THR A 547 -9.41 -3.78 4.09
C THR A 547 -8.28 -4.72 3.65
N ASN A 548 -8.12 -4.88 2.34
CA ASN A 548 -6.97 -5.53 1.75
C ASN A 548 -6.65 -4.88 0.40
N ASN A 549 -5.40 -4.98 -0.03
CA ASN A 549 -4.96 -4.43 -1.30
C ASN A 549 -3.88 -5.30 -1.94
N LYS A 550 -3.67 -5.09 -3.24
CA LYS A 550 -2.59 -5.70 -4.01
C LYS A 550 -1.71 -4.59 -4.57
N SER A 551 -0.40 -4.79 -4.55
CA SER A 551 0.56 -3.90 -5.21
C SER A 551 1.59 -4.69 -6.01
N VAL A 552 2.28 -4.02 -6.95
CA VAL A 552 3.30 -4.63 -7.81
C VAL A 552 4.54 -3.73 -7.91
N SER A 553 5.72 -4.31 -7.69
CA SER A 553 6.98 -3.58 -7.54
C SER A 553 8.17 -4.33 -8.11
N ALA A 554 9.16 -3.61 -8.64
CA ALA A 554 10.46 -4.17 -8.99
C ALA A 554 11.31 -4.49 -7.73
N GLN A 555 10.98 -3.93 -6.56
CA GLN A 555 11.84 -4.00 -5.37
C GLN A 555 11.43 -5.09 -4.39
N ALA A 556 12.41 -5.87 -3.93
CA ALA A 556 12.25 -6.95 -2.95
C ALA A 556 12.09 -6.47 -1.49
N ILE A 557 11.32 -5.39 -1.26
CA ILE A 557 11.11 -4.80 0.08
C ILE A 557 10.32 -5.75 1.02
N ALA A 558 10.29 -5.40 2.30
CA ALA A 558 9.35 -5.97 3.26
C ALA A 558 7.92 -5.47 2.97
N GLY A 559 6.93 -6.35 3.12
CA GLY A 559 5.52 -5.96 2.97
C GLY A 559 5.02 -5.09 4.13
N GLY A 560 3.94 -4.34 3.90
CA GLY A 560 3.12 -3.72 4.94
C GLY A 560 3.66 -2.45 5.63
N GLY A 561 3.94 -1.37 4.88
CA GLY A 561 4.20 -0.05 5.47
C GLY A 561 5.59 0.12 6.11
N ALA A 562 6.03 1.36 6.28
CA ALA A 562 7.41 1.71 6.59
C ALA A 562 7.66 1.94 8.10
N LYS A 563 8.93 2.22 8.43
CA LYS A 563 9.55 2.21 9.78
C LYS A 563 8.97 3.20 10.83
N ALA A 564 7.83 3.83 10.56
CA ALA A 564 7.24 4.84 11.43
C ALA A 564 5.70 4.91 11.39
N ASP A 565 5.01 3.87 10.88
CA ASP A 565 3.54 3.87 10.70
C ASP A 565 2.74 3.80 12.02
N LYS A 566 2.76 4.94 12.73
CA LYS A 566 1.78 5.34 13.76
C LYS A 566 0.69 6.27 13.20
N LYS A 567 0.66 6.52 11.87
CA LYS A 567 -0.41 7.17 11.08
C LYS A 567 -0.04 7.22 9.58
N GLY A 568 -0.67 6.38 8.76
CA GLY A 568 -0.54 6.40 7.29
C GLY A 568 -1.32 5.26 6.62
N PRO A 569 -1.78 5.41 5.37
CA PRO A 569 -2.36 4.32 4.58
C PRO A 569 -1.26 3.41 3.98
N ILE A 570 -1.66 2.19 3.63
CA ILE A 570 -0.82 1.06 3.17
C ILE A 570 0.30 1.47 2.20
N TRP A 571 1.55 1.21 2.57
CA TRP A 571 2.73 1.48 1.73
C TRP A 571 3.58 0.22 1.49
N THR A 572 3.10 -0.66 0.62
CA THR A 572 4.01 -1.40 -0.27
C THR A 572 4.11 -0.62 -1.57
N SER A 573 5.30 -0.61 -2.18
CA SER A 573 5.48 0.10 -3.44
C SER A 573 4.59 -0.50 -4.54
N ASN A 574 4.05 0.36 -5.39
CA ASN A 574 3.20 0.02 -6.52
C ASN A 574 3.78 0.57 -7.83
N ASP A 575 5.11 0.65 -7.89
CA ASP A 575 5.90 1.31 -8.94
C ASP A 575 5.76 0.67 -10.32
N LEU A 576 5.36 -0.60 -10.40
CA LEU A 576 5.13 -1.27 -11.69
C LEU A 576 3.67 -1.24 -12.15
N ASN A 577 2.75 -0.66 -11.39
CA ASN A 577 1.34 -0.64 -11.80
C ASN A 577 1.13 0.28 -13.02
N ASP A 578 0.43 -0.23 -14.04
CA ASP A 578 0.26 0.40 -15.36
C ASP A 578 1.60 0.57 -16.13
N GLN A 579 2.67 -0.15 -15.72
CA GLN A 579 4.01 -0.06 -16.32
C GLN A 579 4.34 -1.25 -17.23
N VAL A 580 5.29 -1.03 -18.14
CA VAL A 580 5.81 -2.03 -19.07
C VAL A 580 6.94 -2.82 -18.39
N VAL A 581 6.76 -4.13 -18.26
CA VAL A 581 7.67 -5.06 -17.56
C VAL A 581 8.56 -5.87 -18.52
N ASN A 582 8.83 -5.36 -19.73
CA ASN A 582 9.63 -6.03 -20.76
C ASN A 582 11.02 -6.45 -20.26
N GLU A 583 11.67 -5.66 -19.40
CA GLU A 583 13.01 -5.97 -18.86
C GLU A 583 13.03 -7.15 -17.87
N HIS A 584 11.88 -7.48 -17.27
CA HIS A 584 11.74 -8.64 -16.40
C HIS A 584 11.57 -9.96 -17.17
N TYR A 585 11.38 -9.91 -18.50
CA TYR A 585 11.41 -11.12 -19.33
C TYR A 585 12.86 -11.63 -19.50
N GLN A 586 13.16 -12.78 -18.88
CA GLN A 586 14.50 -13.35 -18.73
C GLN A 586 15.51 -12.51 -17.92
N GLY A 587 15.17 -11.28 -17.51
CA GLY A 587 15.95 -10.44 -16.60
C GLY A 587 15.66 -10.69 -15.11
N ASP A 588 15.80 -9.64 -14.31
CA ASP A 588 15.54 -9.67 -12.88
C ASP A 588 14.04 -9.88 -12.55
N PRO A 589 13.70 -10.49 -11.41
CA PRO A 589 12.32 -10.74 -11.01
C PRO A 589 11.59 -9.45 -10.61
N PHE A 590 10.26 -9.48 -10.62
CA PHE A 590 9.43 -8.50 -9.94
C PHE A 590 8.53 -9.17 -8.89
N TYR A 591 7.79 -8.37 -8.12
CA TYR A 591 7.09 -8.82 -6.92
C TYR A 591 5.64 -8.34 -6.89
N TYR A 592 4.70 -9.26 -6.69
CA TYR A 592 3.36 -8.91 -6.21
C TYR A 592 3.35 -8.94 -4.67
N TYR A 593 2.63 -7.99 -4.07
CA TYR A 593 2.35 -7.95 -2.65
C TYR A 593 0.84 -8.02 -2.44
N ILE A 594 0.37 -8.93 -1.60
CA ILE A 594 -1.01 -9.01 -1.14
C ILE A 594 -0.98 -8.62 0.33
N ASN A 595 -1.47 -7.42 0.66
CA ASN A 595 -1.46 -6.91 2.02
C ASN A 595 -2.89 -6.99 2.60
N GLN A 596 -2.99 -7.58 3.78
CA GLN A 596 -4.25 -7.79 4.48
C GLN A 596 -4.21 -7.04 5.80
N GLU A 597 -5.18 -6.16 6.02
CA GLU A 597 -5.32 -5.43 7.26
C GLU A 597 -5.71 -6.38 8.40
N VAL A 598 -5.13 -6.16 9.58
CA VAL A 598 -5.50 -6.81 10.82
C VAL A 598 -6.17 -5.81 11.76
N TYR A 599 -7.25 -6.27 12.38
CA TYR A 599 -7.97 -5.54 13.41
C TYR A 599 -7.25 -5.60 14.76
N ASN A 600 -7.73 -4.81 15.72
CA ASN A 600 -7.24 -4.78 17.09
C ASN A 600 -8.02 -5.77 17.97
N MET A 601 -7.30 -6.62 18.71
CA MET A 601 -7.92 -7.53 19.70
C MET A 601 -8.63 -6.80 20.87
N GLY A 602 -8.47 -5.48 21.01
CA GLY A 602 -9.27 -4.66 21.93
C GLY A 602 -10.72 -4.41 21.48
N ASP A 603 -10.98 -4.55 20.18
CA ASP A 603 -12.29 -4.27 19.55
C ASP A 603 -12.98 -5.56 19.07
N TYR A 604 -12.20 -6.61 18.76
CA TYR A 604 -12.67 -7.95 18.39
C TYR A 604 -12.01 -9.02 19.26
N VAL A 605 -12.78 -10.01 19.69
CA VAL A 605 -12.41 -10.87 20.82
C VAL A 605 -11.69 -12.17 20.40
N VAL A 606 -11.60 -12.46 19.10
CA VAL A 606 -11.13 -13.75 18.54
C VAL A 606 -10.20 -13.52 17.35
N LYS A 607 -9.07 -14.28 17.25
CA LYS A 607 -8.28 -14.43 16.01
C LYS A 607 -8.83 -15.59 15.15
N PRO A 608 -8.79 -15.53 13.81
CA PRO A 608 -9.13 -16.69 12.98
C PRO A 608 -8.36 -17.97 13.36
N THR A 609 -8.98 -19.12 13.12
CA THR A 609 -8.28 -20.41 13.19
C THR A 609 -7.43 -20.64 11.94
N THR A 610 -7.87 -20.12 10.80
CA THR A 610 -7.22 -20.30 9.50
C THR A 610 -7.38 -19.05 8.66
N ILE A 611 -6.32 -18.69 7.93
CA ILE A 611 -6.35 -17.63 6.90
C ILE A 611 -5.97 -18.28 5.57
N THR A 612 -6.74 -18.05 4.51
CA THR A 612 -6.32 -18.42 3.15
C THR A 612 -6.10 -17.17 2.29
N VAL A 613 -4.99 -17.16 1.55
CA VAL A 613 -4.69 -16.15 0.52
C VAL A 613 -4.59 -16.90 -0.80
N THR A 614 -5.43 -16.53 -1.77
CA THR A 614 -5.52 -17.20 -3.07
C THR A 614 -5.29 -16.19 -4.20
N ASP A 615 -4.32 -16.48 -5.05
CA ASP A 615 -3.89 -15.64 -6.18
C ASP A 615 -3.92 -16.50 -7.45
N LEU A 616 -4.55 -16.03 -8.53
CA LEU A 616 -4.58 -16.74 -9.81
C LEU A 616 -3.90 -15.86 -10.86
N LEU A 617 -2.57 -16.07 -10.98
CA LEU A 617 -1.69 -15.21 -11.75
C LEU A 617 -2.23 -14.97 -13.17
N PRO A 618 -2.04 -13.78 -13.75
CA PRO A 618 -2.43 -13.50 -15.12
C PRO A 618 -1.74 -14.43 -16.10
N LYS A 619 -2.36 -14.64 -17.25
CA LYS A 619 -1.74 -15.39 -18.34
C LYS A 619 -0.44 -14.69 -18.72
N ASN A 620 0.61 -15.48 -18.96
CA ASN A 620 1.96 -15.04 -19.28
C ASN A 620 2.79 -14.49 -18.10
N ILE A 621 2.35 -14.63 -16.84
CA ILE A 621 3.20 -14.47 -15.64
C ILE A 621 3.35 -15.83 -14.95
N GLU A 622 4.53 -16.13 -14.41
CA GLU A 622 4.79 -17.30 -13.56
C GLU A 622 5.50 -16.93 -12.25
N LEU A 623 5.34 -17.79 -11.23
CA LEU A 623 6.05 -17.77 -9.96
C LEU A 623 7.43 -18.44 -10.10
N ILE A 624 8.47 -17.85 -9.51
CA ILE A 624 9.87 -18.28 -9.71
C ILE A 624 10.32 -19.27 -8.62
N PRO A 625 10.64 -20.54 -8.96
CA PRO A 625 11.16 -21.54 -8.01
C PRO A 625 12.68 -21.43 -7.78
N ASP A 626 13.17 -22.15 -6.76
CA ASP A 626 14.55 -22.09 -6.24
C ASP A 626 15.63 -22.86 -7.06
N GLN A 627 15.31 -23.14 -8.33
CA GLN A 627 16.10 -23.87 -9.34
C GLN A 627 16.26 -25.40 -9.25
N ASN A 628 16.61 -25.96 -10.42
CA ASN A 628 17.30 -27.25 -10.65
C ASN A 628 16.51 -28.57 -10.46
N ASN A 629 15.63 -28.84 -11.42
CA ASN A 629 15.30 -30.19 -11.94
C ASN A 629 14.69 -31.21 -10.95
N GLY A 630 14.11 -30.74 -9.85
CA GLY A 630 13.08 -31.46 -9.10
C GLY A 630 11.68 -30.88 -9.36
N PRO A 631 10.60 -31.51 -8.87
CA PRO A 631 9.31 -30.82 -8.73
C PRO A 631 9.50 -29.58 -7.82
N PRO A 632 8.83 -28.45 -8.11
CA PRO A 632 9.22 -27.15 -7.55
C PRO A 632 8.92 -27.02 -6.05
N THR A 633 9.97 -26.98 -5.24
CA THR A 633 9.95 -26.45 -3.87
C THR A 633 9.88 -24.92 -3.95
N TYR A 634 8.67 -24.36 -3.87
CA TYR A 634 8.42 -22.92 -3.90
C TYR A 634 8.80 -22.17 -2.60
N GLU A 635 9.68 -22.74 -1.78
CA GLU A 635 10.01 -22.26 -0.43
C GLU A 635 10.67 -20.86 -0.42
N GLN A 636 11.40 -20.50 -1.49
CA GLN A 636 11.93 -19.14 -1.70
C GLN A 636 11.09 -18.28 -2.67
N ALA A 637 9.98 -18.81 -3.19
CA ALA A 637 9.15 -18.13 -4.18
C ALA A 637 8.17 -17.12 -3.56
N PHE A 638 7.94 -17.22 -2.25
CA PHE A 638 7.16 -16.26 -1.47
C PHE A 638 7.91 -15.81 -0.22
N GLN A 639 7.43 -14.75 0.42
CA GLN A 639 7.78 -14.40 1.80
C GLN A 639 6.52 -13.85 2.48
N LEU A 640 6.16 -14.43 3.62
CA LEU A 640 5.17 -13.84 4.51
C LEU A 640 5.84 -12.81 5.42
N PHE A 641 5.24 -11.62 5.53
CA PHE A 641 5.58 -10.61 6.51
C PHE A 641 4.42 -10.46 7.49
N ASN A 642 4.74 -10.43 8.78
CA ASN A 642 3.79 -10.21 9.85
C ASN A 642 3.34 -8.73 9.88
N ALA A 643 2.25 -8.46 10.58
CA ALA A 643 1.92 -7.11 11.03
C ALA A 643 3.01 -6.56 11.97
N THR A 644 2.95 -5.27 12.26
CA THR A 644 3.91 -4.61 13.15
C THR A 644 3.81 -5.17 14.57
N ASP A 645 4.96 -5.35 15.22
CA ASP A 645 5.01 -5.60 16.66
C ASP A 645 4.95 -4.23 17.37
N PRO A 646 3.92 -3.94 18.20
CA PRO A 646 3.76 -2.62 18.83
C PRO A 646 4.87 -2.33 19.86
N ASP A 647 5.45 -3.37 20.46
CA ASP A 647 6.51 -3.29 21.47
C ASP A 647 7.91 -3.38 20.82
N ALA A 648 8.02 -4.02 19.65
CA ALA A 648 9.23 -4.08 18.84
C ALA A 648 9.08 -3.53 17.40
N PRO A 649 8.64 -2.27 17.18
CA PRO A 649 8.27 -1.74 15.85
C PRO A 649 9.45 -1.52 14.87
N ASN A 650 10.67 -1.88 15.25
CA ASN A 650 11.87 -1.85 14.41
C ASN A 650 12.43 -3.25 14.08
N LYS A 651 11.77 -4.32 14.53
CA LYS A 651 12.13 -5.72 14.31
C LYS A 651 11.86 -6.11 12.85
N ASP A 652 12.60 -7.09 12.34
CA ASP A 652 12.22 -7.74 11.08
C ASP A 652 10.86 -8.43 11.24
N ARG A 653 9.99 -8.27 10.24
CA ARG A 653 8.64 -8.85 10.19
C ARG A 653 8.57 -10.11 9.35
N ALA A 654 9.68 -10.56 8.73
CA ALA A 654 9.73 -11.83 8.02
C ALA A 654 9.27 -12.99 8.92
N MET A 655 8.26 -13.73 8.46
CA MET A 655 7.58 -14.77 9.23
C MET A 655 7.76 -16.15 8.59
N THR A 656 8.32 -17.08 9.36
CA THR A 656 8.44 -18.49 8.96
C THR A 656 7.19 -19.27 9.36
N LEU A 657 6.61 -20.00 8.41
CA LEU A 657 5.47 -20.88 8.62
C LEU A 657 5.91 -22.24 9.20
N THR A 658 5.02 -22.87 9.97
CA THR A 658 5.29 -24.17 10.59
C THR A 658 4.86 -25.29 9.64
N SER A 659 5.81 -26.14 9.25
CA SER A 659 5.53 -27.31 8.41
C SER A 659 4.49 -28.22 9.07
N GLY A 660 3.50 -28.67 8.31
CA GLY A 660 2.37 -29.47 8.80
C GLY A 660 1.25 -28.68 9.49
N VAL A 661 1.44 -27.38 9.76
CA VAL A 661 0.38 -26.46 10.23
C VAL A 661 -0.17 -25.62 9.08
N SER A 662 0.72 -25.12 8.23
CA SER A 662 0.42 -24.24 7.10
C SER A 662 0.92 -24.84 5.79
N SER A 663 0.24 -24.55 4.68
CA SER A 663 0.63 -25.00 3.33
C SER A 663 0.78 -23.83 2.36
N PHE A 664 1.71 -23.97 1.41
CA PHE A 664 1.82 -23.10 0.25
C PHE A 664 1.77 -23.99 -1.00
N GLU A 665 0.69 -23.88 -1.75
CA GLU A 665 0.36 -24.77 -2.87
C GLU A 665 0.28 -23.98 -4.16
N VAL A 666 0.82 -24.55 -5.25
CA VAL A 666 0.71 -23.98 -6.60
C VAL A 666 0.11 -25.04 -7.51
N THR A 667 -0.99 -24.68 -8.16
CA THR A 667 -1.80 -25.56 -9.01
C THR A 667 -2.04 -24.90 -10.37
N GLU A 668 -2.31 -25.69 -11.41
CA GLU A 668 -2.56 -25.18 -12.76
C GLU A 668 -4.05 -25.08 -13.06
N GLU A 669 -4.53 -23.86 -13.35
CA GLU A 669 -5.89 -23.61 -13.81
C GLU A 669 -5.89 -22.94 -15.19
N LYS A 670 -6.27 -23.70 -16.24
CA LYS A 670 -6.38 -23.22 -17.63
C LYS A 670 -5.04 -22.68 -18.20
N GLY A 671 -3.90 -23.20 -17.73
CA GLY A 671 -2.56 -22.75 -18.11
C GLY A 671 -2.15 -21.44 -17.44
N ARG A 672 -2.47 -21.33 -16.14
CA ARG A 672 -2.14 -20.22 -15.24
C ARG A 672 -1.98 -20.79 -13.84
N GLN A 673 -1.01 -20.25 -13.10
CA GLN A 673 -0.72 -20.71 -11.74
C GLN A 673 -1.70 -20.11 -10.73
N ARG A 674 -2.48 -20.98 -10.08
CA ARG A 674 -3.26 -20.69 -8.88
C ARG A 674 -2.40 -21.01 -7.66
N ILE A 675 -2.01 -19.96 -6.94
CA ILE A 675 -1.29 -19.99 -5.68
C ILE A 675 -2.31 -19.97 -4.54
N THR A 676 -2.15 -20.85 -3.57
CA THR A 676 -2.93 -20.89 -2.33
C THR A 676 -1.98 -20.98 -1.15
N LEU A 677 -1.94 -19.92 -0.33
CA LEU A 677 -1.33 -19.95 1.00
C LEU A 677 -2.43 -20.23 2.03
N THR A 678 -2.31 -21.32 2.79
CA THR A 678 -3.14 -21.62 3.96
C THR A 678 -2.31 -21.45 5.22
N ILE A 679 -2.59 -20.42 6.02
CA ILE A 679 -1.97 -20.19 7.32
C ILE A 679 -2.85 -20.86 8.39
N GLY A 680 -2.35 -21.93 9.01
CA GLY A 680 -3.07 -22.68 10.05
C GLY A 680 -2.90 -22.10 11.46
N ARG A 681 -3.75 -22.55 12.39
CA ARG A 681 -3.98 -21.92 13.71
C ARG A 681 -2.73 -21.51 14.48
N ALA A 682 -1.74 -22.40 14.61
CA ALA A 682 -0.53 -22.12 15.38
C ALA A 682 0.41 -21.10 14.71
N ASP A 683 0.28 -20.85 13.40
CA ASP A 683 0.92 -19.72 12.73
C ASP A 683 0.07 -18.45 12.79
N VAL A 684 -1.27 -18.55 12.67
CA VAL A 684 -2.16 -17.38 12.84
C VAL A 684 -2.04 -16.76 14.23
N GLN A 685 -1.81 -17.56 15.29
CA GLN A 685 -1.56 -17.00 16.63
C GLN A 685 -0.31 -16.11 16.70
N LYS A 686 0.70 -16.36 15.85
CA LYS A 686 1.92 -15.54 15.76
C LYS A 686 1.69 -14.20 15.06
N ILE A 687 0.55 -14.01 14.38
CA ILE A 687 0.23 -12.75 13.71
C ILE A 687 -0.21 -11.70 14.76
N TYR A 688 0.34 -10.49 14.69
CA TYR A 688 0.06 -9.40 15.63
C TYR A 688 -1.24 -8.66 15.27
N PHE A 689 -2.39 -9.15 15.75
CA PHE A 689 -3.70 -8.48 15.61
C PHE A 689 -3.81 -7.25 16.53
N HIS A 690 -3.09 -6.17 16.16
CA HIS A 690 -3.14 -4.89 16.87
C HIS A 690 -3.62 -3.75 15.96
N SER A 691 -3.08 -3.67 14.74
CA SER A 691 -3.45 -2.77 13.63
C SER A 691 -2.49 -3.01 12.46
N GLY A 692 -2.71 -2.37 11.32
CA GLY A 692 -1.79 -2.43 10.19
C GLY A 692 -1.95 -3.72 9.38
N TYR A 693 -0.89 -4.19 8.74
CA TYR A 693 -1.00 -5.17 7.65
C TYR A 693 0.00 -6.30 7.80
N PHE A 694 -0.46 -7.55 7.73
CA PHE A 694 0.40 -8.65 7.29
C PHE A 694 0.45 -8.67 5.77
N SER A 695 1.46 -9.28 5.17
CA SER A 695 1.66 -9.21 3.71
C SER A 695 2.31 -10.45 3.13
N LEU A 696 1.71 -11.02 2.09
CA LEU A 696 2.31 -12.07 1.27
C LEU A 696 3.00 -11.43 0.07
N ARG A 697 4.33 -11.55 -0.02
CA ARG A 697 5.10 -11.22 -1.22
C ARG A 697 5.28 -12.46 -2.09
N LEU A 698 5.04 -12.35 -3.39
CA LEU A 698 5.21 -13.39 -4.41
C LEU A 698 6.25 -12.94 -5.45
N LYS A 699 7.24 -13.80 -5.76
CA LYS A 699 8.35 -13.51 -6.69
C LYS A 699 8.04 -14.05 -8.09
N VAL A 700 7.86 -13.17 -9.07
CA VAL A 700 7.30 -13.49 -10.39
C VAL A 700 8.11 -12.93 -11.56
N ARG A 701 7.85 -13.43 -12.78
CA ARG A 701 8.35 -12.88 -14.06
C ARG A 701 7.37 -13.11 -15.22
N PRO A 702 7.50 -12.38 -16.34
CA PRO A 702 6.81 -12.69 -17.58
C PRO A 702 7.38 -13.94 -18.27
N THR A 703 6.52 -14.68 -18.98
CA THR A 703 6.88 -15.89 -19.75
C THR A 703 6.64 -15.77 -21.25
N LEU A 704 5.89 -14.76 -21.70
CA LEU A 704 5.73 -14.42 -23.11
C LEU A 704 6.88 -13.52 -23.56
N ASP A 705 7.50 -13.87 -24.69
CA ASP A 705 8.62 -13.13 -25.27
C ASP A 705 8.13 -11.82 -25.92
N PRO A 706 8.63 -10.63 -25.51
CA PRO A 706 8.29 -9.35 -26.13
C PRO A 706 8.71 -9.20 -27.61
N ASP A 707 9.49 -10.13 -28.16
CA ASP A 707 9.73 -10.25 -29.62
C ASP A 707 8.63 -11.01 -30.37
N THR A 708 7.66 -11.62 -29.67
CA THR A 708 6.56 -12.42 -30.25
C THR A 708 5.20 -11.74 -30.17
N ILE A 709 5.13 -10.47 -29.77
CA ILE A 709 3.90 -9.69 -29.64
C ILE A 709 3.88 -8.52 -30.63
N ASP A 710 2.75 -8.37 -31.33
CA ASP A 710 2.52 -7.27 -32.30
C ASP A 710 1.80 -6.05 -31.66
N GLN A 711 1.33 -6.19 -30.42
CA GLN A 711 0.54 -5.19 -29.70
C GLN A 711 0.72 -5.33 -28.18
N ARG A 712 0.38 -4.29 -27.41
CA ARG A 712 0.43 -4.31 -25.93
C ARG A 712 -0.37 -5.48 -25.36
N VAL A 713 0.22 -6.21 -24.41
CA VAL A 713 -0.41 -7.29 -23.64
C VAL A 713 -0.49 -6.88 -22.18
N THR A 714 -1.69 -6.52 -21.70
CA THR A 714 -1.96 -6.25 -20.28
C THR A 714 -2.17 -7.56 -19.50
N MET A 715 -1.66 -7.61 -18.28
CA MET A 715 -1.66 -8.78 -17.39
C MET A 715 -2.19 -8.39 -16.00
N THR A 716 -3.51 -8.19 -15.95
CA THR A 716 -4.27 -7.79 -14.75
C THR A 716 -4.28 -8.88 -13.69
N ASN A 717 -4.04 -8.52 -12.42
CA ASN A 717 -3.96 -9.47 -11.32
C ASN A 717 -4.72 -8.98 -10.06
N SER A 718 -5.53 -9.86 -9.45
CA SER A 718 -6.23 -9.66 -8.15
C SER A 718 -5.95 -10.86 -7.22
N ALA A 719 -6.28 -10.74 -5.93
CA ALA A 719 -6.20 -11.86 -4.99
C ALA A 719 -7.39 -11.86 -4.04
N VAL A 720 -7.78 -13.04 -3.53
CA VAL A 720 -8.82 -13.19 -2.52
C VAL A 720 -8.18 -13.60 -1.20
N VAL A 721 -8.49 -12.88 -0.13
CA VAL A 721 -8.13 -13.25 1.24
C VAL A 721 -9.38 -13.65 2.00
N LYS A 722 -9.29 -14.73 2.77
CA LYS A 722 -10.39 -15.25 3.61
C LYS A 722 -9.95 -15.57 5.02
N PHE A 723 -10.81 -15.33 5.99
CA PHE A 723 -10.64 -15.75 7.38
C PHE A 723 -11.72 -16.78 7.77
N PHE A 724 -11.31 -17.79 8.52
CA PHE A 724 -12.16 -18.87 9.00
C PHE A 724 -12.03 -19.09 10.50
N ASP A 725 -13.06 -19.65 11.11
CA ASP A 725 -13.02 -20.26 12.44
C ASP A 725 -13.39 -21.76 12.39
N THR A 726 -14.67 -22.07 12.23
CA THR A 726 -15.22 -23.35 11.78
C THR A 726 -15.96 -23.20 10.45
N LYS A 727 -16.41 -21.98 10.13
CA LYS A 727 -17.02 -21.57 8.85
C LYS A 727 -16.26 -20.38 8.26
N GLU A 728 -16.60 -19.99 7.03
CA GLU A 728 -16.06 -18.78 6.39
C GLU A 728 -16.69 -17.53 7.03
N ARG A 729 -15.87 -16.56 7.44
CA ARG A 729 -16.31 -15.36 8.19
C ARG A 729 -16.01 -14.04 7.52
N TYR A 730 -14.93 -14.01 6.75
CA TYR A 730 -14.49 -12.87 5.94
C TYR A 730 -13.98 -13.42 4.62
N SER A 731 -14.33 -12.78 3.51
CA SER A 731 -13.85 -13.10 2.18
C SER A 731 -13.86 -11.85 1.31
N LYS A 732 -12.69 -11.33 0.96
CA LYS A 732 -12.55 -10.05 0.24
C LYS A 732 -11.51 -10.16 -0.86
N GLU A 733 -11.89 -9.73 -2.07
CA GLU A 733 -10.98 -9.56 -3.20
C GLU A 733 -10.27 -8.21 -3.10
N THR A 734 -8.97 -8.18 -3.39
CA THR A 734 -8.17 -6.96 -3.46
C THR A 734 -8.58 -6.09 -4.64
N ASN A 735 -8.04 -4.87 -4.72
CA ASN A 735 -7.93 -4.20 -6.02
C ASN A 735 -7.17 -5.06 -7.04
N GLU A 736 -7.43 -4.79 -8.31
CA GLU A 736 -6.60 -5.23 -9.42
C GLU A 736 -5.29 -4.43 -9.48
N VAL A 737 -4.24 -5.03 -10.04
CA VAL A 737 -3.02 -4.35 -10.49
C VAL A 737 -2.66 -4.80 -11.90
N ASP A 738 -2.21 -3.85 -12.72
CA ASP A 738 -1.84 -4.09 -14.12
C ASP A 738 -0.33 -3.98 -14.34
N VAL A 739 0.20 -4.88 -15.17
CA VAL A 739 1.53 -4.79 -15.79
C VAL A 739 1.43 -5.15 -17.26
N HIS A 740 2.28 -4.60 -18.12
CA HIS A 740 2.19 -4.78 -19.58
C HIS A 740 3.46 -5.37 -20.18
N LEU A 741 3.32 -6.10 -21.29
CA LEU A 741 4.40 -6.25 -22.27
C LEU A 741 4.06 -5.42 -23.51
N ASP A 742 5.03 -4.67 -24.02
CA ASP A 742 4.90 -3.87 -25.24
C ASP A 742 5.74 -4.44 -26.39
N PRO A 743 5.28 -4.33 -27.65
CA PRO A 743 6.02 -4.77 -28.82
C PRO A 743 7.35 -4.01 -28.92
N LEU A 744 8.46 -4.75 -28.98
CA LEU A 744 9.80 -4.14 -29.01
C LEU A 744 10.12 -3.52 -30.38
N ASN A 745 10.14 -2.18 -30.42
CA ASN A 745 10.41 -1.34 -31.60
C ASN A 745 11.42 -1.94 -32.59
N ARG A 746 10.99 -2.08 -33.84
CA ARG A 746 11.79 -2.64 -34.94
C ARG A 746 11.96 -1.66 -36.09
N PHE A 747 13.20 -1.49 -36.50
CA PHE A 747 13.61 -0.56 -37.54
C PHE A 747 14.29 -1.28 -38.71
N HIS A 748 14.46 -0.54 -39.80
CA HIS A 748 15.22 -0.95 -40.97
C HIS A 748 16.41 -0.02 -41.14
N ALA A 749 17.54 -0.55 -41.61
CA ALA A 749 18.75 0.22 -41.85
C ALA A 749 19.21 -0.01 -43.29
N SER A 750 19.21 1.05 -44.09
CA SER A 750 19.66 1.03 -45.48
C SER A 750 21.02 1.67 -45.62
N ILE A 751 21.93 0.99 -46.34
CA ILE A 751 23.26 1.46 -46.68
C ILE A 751 23.29 1.76 -48.18
N THR A 752 23.68 2.98 -48.54
CA THR A 752 23.89 3.38 -49.94
C THR A 752 25.34 3.08 -50.34
N LYS A 753 25.53 2.36 -51.45
CA LYS A 753 26.86 1.96 -51.94
C LYS A 753 27.23 2.70 -53.21
N LYS A 754 28.29 3.52 -53.13
CA LYS A 754 28.93 4.14 -54.30
C LYS A 754 30.44 3.88 -54.35
N ASN A 755 31.08 4.31 -55.43
CA ASN A 755 32.54 4.40 -55.54
C ASN A 755 33.04 5.85 -55.53
N GLN A 756 34.36 6.05 -55.61
CA GLN A 756 35.01 7.37 -55.57
C GLN A 756 34.66 8.31 -56.74
N HIS A 757 33.94 7.82 -57.76
CA HIS A 757 33.43 8.63 -58.87
C HIS A 757 31.92 8.91 -58.77
N GLY A 758 31.27 8.48 -57.68
CA GLY A 758 29.83 8.65 -57.45
C GLY A 758 28.94 7.60 -58.10
N ALA A 759 29.50 6.64 -58.85
CA ALA A 759 28.73 5.56 -59.44
C ALA A 759 28.23 4.58 -58.36
N LEU A 760 26.94 4.22 -58.43
CA LEU A 760 26.29 3.26 -57.53
C LEU A 760 26.77 1.82 -57.83
N LEU A 761 26.91 0.99 -56.79
CA LEU A 761 27.46 -0.37 -56.91
C LEU A 761 26.43 -1.43 -56.54
N GLU A 762 25.97 -2.19 -57.54
CA GLU A 762 25.16 -3.40 -57.38
C GLU A 762 26.02 -4.61 -56.98
N GLY A 763 25.42 -5.63 -56.35
CA GLY A 763 26.07 -6.91 -56.05
C GLY A 763 27.13 -6.86 -54.96
N THR A 764 27.26 -5.74 -54.24
CA THR A 764 28.11 -5.66 -53.05
C THR A 764 27.41 -6.33 -51.88
N LYS A 765 28.09 -7.25 -51.18
CA LYS A 765 27.57 -8.02 -50.06
C LYS A 765 28.13 -7.52 -48.73
N PHE A 766 27.22 -7.30 -47.79
CA PHE A 766 27.51 -6.97 -46.40
C PHE A 766 27.03 -8.09 -45.45
N THR A 767 27.71 -8.22 -44.31
CA THR A 767 27.28 -9.01 -43.16
C THR A 767 27.17 -8.08 -41.95
N LEU A 768 25.96 -7.92 -41.42
CA LEU A 768 25.70 -7.23 -40.15
C LEU A 768 26.04 -8.16 -38.99
N LYS A 769 26.69 -7.64 -37.95
CA LYS A 769 27.05 -8.36 -36.74
C LYS A 769 26.56 -7.64 -35.49
N GLN A 770 26.21 -8.40 -34.45
CA GLN A 770 25.92 -7.91 -33.11
C GLN A 770 26.76 -8.71 -32.10
N ALA A 771 27.41 -8.04 -31.14
CA ALA A 771 28.36 -8.66 -30.20
C ALA A 771 29.43 -9.56 -30.90
N GLY A 772 29.84 -9.20 -32.12
CA GLY A 772 30.81 -9.95 -32.94
C GLY A 772 30.22 -11.14 -33.73
N GLN A 773 28.99 -11.57 -33.45
CA GLN A 773 28.34 -12.68 -34.17
C GLN A 773 27.59 -12.18 -35.41
N PRO A 774 27.62 -12.91 -36.55
CA PRO A 774 26.78 -12.60 -37.72
C PRO A 774 25.29 -12.65 -37.37
N LEU A 775 24.55 -11.61 -37.77
CA LEU A 775 23.12 -11.45 -37.52
C LEU A 775 22.30 -11.49 -38.82
N GLN A 776 22.73 -10.74 -39.85
CA GLN A 776 22.07 -10.68 -41.16
C GLN A 776 23.10 -10.51 -42.28
N GLU A 777 22.70 -10.86 -43.50
CA GLU A 777 23.43 -10.51 -44.72
C GLU A 777 22.53 -9.72 -45.67
N ALA A 778 23.09 -8.73 -46.34
CA ALA A 778 22.39 -7.93 -47.34
C ALA A 778 23.26 -7.76 -48.60
N VAL A 779 22.63 -7.64 -49.76
CA VAL A 779 23.29 -7.41 -51.05
C VAL A 779 22.72 -6.15 -51.68
N THR A 780 23.57 -5.30 -52.25
CA THR A 780 23.14 -4.06 -52.89
C THR A 780 22.42 -4.32 -54.21
N ASN A 781 21.30 -3.62 -54.40
CA ASN A 781 20.53 -3.63 -55.65
C ASN A 781 21.14 -2.70 -56.71
N ALA A 782 20.48 -2.58 -57.88
CA ALA A 782 20.85 -1.67 -58.97
C ALA A 782 20.89 -0.17 -58.59
N GLN A 783 20.27 0.22 -57.47
CA GLN A 783 20.34 1.56 -56.89
C GLN A 783 21.46 1.69 -55.83
N GLY A 784 22.32 0.68 -55.70
CA GLY A 784 23.39 0.61 -54.71
C GLY A 784 22.91 0.40 -53.27
N GLN A 785 21.61 0.16 -53.03
CA GLN A 785 21.06 0.07 -51.68
C GLN A 785 21.04 -1.37 -51.18
N ALA A 786 21.57 -1.58 -49.96
CA ALA A 786 21.42 -2.81 -49.19
C ALA A 786 20.67 -2.50 -47.88
N THR A 787 19.66 -3.30 -47.52
CA THR A 787 18.79 -3.04 -46.36
C THR A 787 18.78 -4.20 -45.39
N PHE A 788 18.99 -3.91 -44.11
CA PHE A 788 18.75 -4.78 -42.96
C PHE A 788 17.39 -4.45 -42.33
N THR A 789 16.70 -5.44 -41.77
CA THR A 789 15.31 -5.27 -41.25
C THR A 789 15.15 -5.90 -39.87
N GLY A 790 14.14 -5.48 -39.11
CA GLY A 790 13.87 -6.07 -37.78
C GLY A 790 14.94 -5.76 -36.74
N LEU A 791 15.74 -4.71 -36.95
CA LEU A 791 16.79 -4.28 -36.01
C LEU A 791 16.15 -3.61 -34.79
N ARG A 792 16.71 -3.87 -33.61
CA ARG A 792 16.41 -3.10 -32.40
C ARG A 792 17.31 -1.85 -32.36
N PRO A 793 16.98 -0.83 -31.55
CA PRO A 793 17.94 0.17 -31.11
C PRO A 793 19.23 -0.47 -30.57
N GLY A 794 20.38 0.14 -30.86
CA GLY A 794 21.68 -0.36 -30.43
C GLY A 794 22.81 -0.14 -31.43
N LYS A 795 23.98 -0.71 -31.11
CA LYS A 795 25.19 -0.67 -31.93
C LYS A 795 25.45 -2.03 -32.59
N TYR A 796 25.72 -1.97 -33.88
CA TYR A 796 26.06 -3.09 -34.75
C TYR A 796 27.38 -2.82 -35.47
N THR A 797 28.01 -3.87 -35.98
CA THR A 797 29.21 -3.77 -36.83
C THR A 797 28.90 -4.37 -38.19
N VAL A 798 29.17 -3.63 -39.27
CA VAL A 798 28.98 -4.08 -40.64
C VAL A 798 30.33 -4.47 -41.23
N ALA A 799 30.42 -5.70 -41.73
CA ALA A 799 31.54 -6.16 -42.54
C ALA A 799 31.15 -6.14 -44.03
N GLU A 800 31.95 -5.48 -44.87
CA GLU A 800 31.82 -5.63 -46.33
C GLU A 800 32.61 -6.87 -46.76
N VAL A 801 31.92 -7.89 -47.24
CA VAL A 801 32.51 -9.22 -47.51
C VAL A 801 32.75 -9.50 -48.99
N MET A 802 32.13 -8.73 -49.88
CA MET A 802 32.36 -8.79 -51.33
C MET A 802 31.93 -7.48 -51.99
N SER A 803 32.77 -6.86 -52.83
CA SER A 803 32.38 -5.73 -53.69
C SER A 803 33.00 -5.91 -55.08
N PRO A 804 32.21 -6.35 -56.09
CA PRO A 804 32.73 -6.64 -57.42
C PRO A 804 33.48 -5.44 -58.03
N GLY A 805 34.71 -5.66 -58.49
CA GLY A 805 35.54 -4.65 -59.12
C GLY A 805 36.22 -3.63 -58.19
N HIS A 806 35.95 -3.67 -56.88
CA HIS A 806 36.31 -2.61 -55.94
C HIS A 806 37.09 -3.15 -54.72
N LEU A 807 37.85 -2.27 -54.05
CA LEU A 807 38.48 -2.56 -52.78
C LEU A 807 37.43 -2.51 -51.66
N LEU A 808 37.42 -3.54 -50.80
CA LEU A 808 36.54 -3.62 -49.64
C LEU A 808 36.91 -2.54 -48.61
N GLN A 809 35.90 -1.95 -47.99
CA GLN A 809 36.06 -1.20 -46.75
C GLN A 809 36.33 -2.16 -45.58
N PRO A 810 37.19 -1.78 -44.62
CA PRO A 810 37.24 -2.43 -43.30
C PRO A 810 35.87 -2.44 -42.60
N GLU A 811 35.74 -3.17 -41.51
CA GLU A 811 34.50 -3.14 -40.73
C GLU A 811 34.19 -1.72 -40.21
N PHE A 812 32.91 -1.40 -40.08
CA PHE A 812 32.42 -0.07 -39.68
C PHE A 812 31.17 -0.20 -38.80
N ASP A 813 30.87 0.84 -38.04
CA ASP A 813 29.77 0.88 -37.09
C ASP A 813 28.45 1.23 -37.79
N LEU A 814 27.35 0.63 -37.32
CA LEU A 814 25.97 0.99 -37.66
C LEU A 814 25.20 1.12 -36.35
N ILE A 815 24.61 2.28 -36.12
CA ILE A 815 23.88 2.62 -34.90
C ILE A 815 22.43 2.91 -35.27
N VAL A 816 21.51 2.20 -34.61
CA VAL A 816 20.07 2.45 -34.66
C VAL A 816 19.67 3.12 -33.35
N ALA A 817 19.03 4.28 -33.43
CA ALA A 817 18.53 5.01 -32.27
C ALA A 817 17.10 4.56 -31.87
N GLU A 818 16.65 4.94 -30.67
CA GLU A 818 15.32 4.59 -30.13
C GLU A 818 14.14 5.09 -30.99
N ASN A 819 14.34 6.19 -31.72
CA ASN A 819 13.36 6.75 -32.66
C ASN A 819 13.45 6.16 -34.08
N GLY A 820 14.40 5.26 -34.32
CA GLY A 820 14.65 4.65 -35.63
C GLY A 820 15.66 5.37 -36.52
N ASP A 821 16.27 6.47 -36.08
CA ASP A 821 17.35 7.11 -36.84
C ASP A 821 18.55 6.16 -36.99
N VAL A 822 19.08 6.07 -38.20
CA VAL A 822 20.23 5.21 -38.53
C VAL A 822 21.42 6.08 -38.89
N THR A 823 22.54 5.83 -38.23
CA THR A 823 23.85 6.41 -38.57
C THR A 823 24.87 5.30 -38.79
N ILE A 824 25.68 5.42 -39.84
CA ILE A 824 26.86 4.58 -40.05
C ILE A 824 28.13 5.42 -39.99
N GLY A 825 29.26 4.79 -39.68
CA GLY A 825 30.52 5.50 -39.52
C GLY A 825 31.65 4.62 -39.02
N ARG A 826 32.81 5.20 -38.73
CA ARG A 826 33.96 4.44 -38.20
C ARG A 826 34.78 5.30 -37.25
N GLN A 827 35.16 4.76 -36.08
CA GLN A 827 36.03 5.44 -35.11
C GLN A 827 35.52 6.82 -34.64
N GLY A 828 34.20 7.05 -34.70
CA GLY A 828 33.55 8.32 -34.31
C GLY A 828 33.31 9.31 -35.45
N GLU A 829 33.82 9.06 -36.66
CA GLU A 829 33.31 9.68 -37.88
C GLU A 829 31.90 9.14 -38.17
N ILE A 830 30.97 10.01 -38.62
CA ILE A 830 29.66 9.63 -39.17
C ILE A 830 29.68 9.93 -40.67
N TRP A 831 29.14 9.03 -41.50
CA TRP A 831 29.14 9.19 -42.96
C TRP A 831 27.79 9.74 -43.47
N ASP A 832 27.86 10.75 -44.34
CA ASP A 832 26.70 11.40 -44.94
C ASP A 832 25.79 10.41 -45.67
N ASP A 833 24.47 10.61 -45.53
CA ASP A 833 23.40 9.89 -46.25
C ASP A 833 23.58 8.35 -46.22
N ASN A 834 24.02 7.83 -45.07
CA ASN A 834 24.40 6.44 -44.81
C ASN A 834 25.17 5.79 -45.97
N THR A 835 26.10 6.55 -46.56
CA THR A 835 26.77 6.16 -47.80
C THR A 835 28.19 5.63 -47.59
N VAL A 836 28.43 4.40 -48.04
CA VAL A 836 29.75 3.75 -48.03
C VAL A 836 30.41 3.91 -49.40
N VAL A 837 31.62 4.48 -49.43
CA VAL A 837 32.40 4.73 -50.65
C VAL A 837 33.54 3.72 -50.78
N ASN A 838 33.61 2.99 -51.90
CA ASN A 838 34.77 2.14 -52.22
C ASN A 838 35.69 2.78 -53.24
N GLN A 839 36.95 2.35 -53.24
CA GLN A 839 37.89 2.66 -54.31
C GLN A 839 37.84 1.56 -55.38
N LEU A 840 37.71 1.95 -56.65
CA LEU A 840 37.84 1.04 -57.79
C LEU A 840 39.23 0.40 -57.79
N LYS A 841 39.32 -0.92 -58.00
CA LYS A 841 40.63 -1.60 -58.16
C LYS A 841 41.33 -1.08 -59.42
N PRO A 842 42.67 -0.96 -59.45
CA PRO A 842 43.41 -0.70 -60.68
C PRO A 842 43.06 -1.75 -61.74
N THR A 843 42.90 -1.33 -63.00
CA THR A 843 42.48 -2.23 -64.08
C THR A 843 43.65 -2.51 -65.03
N GLU A 844 43.90 -3.79 -65.30
CA GLU A 844 44.91 -4.27 -66.24
C GLU A 844 44.23 -4.77 -67.53
N LEU A 845 44.93 -4.69 -68.66
CA LEU A 845 44.47 -5.24 -69.95
C LEU A 845 45.41 -6.36 -70.40
N GLU A 846 44.89 -7.59 -70.42
CA GLU A 846 45.60 -8.77 -70.93
C GLU A 846 45.15 -9.06 -72.36
N LEU A 847 46.07 -8.93 -73.31
CA LEU A 847 45.92 -9.32 -74.71
C LEU A 847 46.37 -10.79 -74.90
N LEU A 848 45.62 -11.55 -75.68
CA LEU A 848 45.99 -12.86 -76.23
C LEU A 848 45.90 -12.84 -77.76
N LYS A 849 47.05 -12.93 -78.44
CA LYS A 849 47.14 -13.00 -79.91
C LYS A 849 47.21 -14.45 -80.37
N VAL A 850 46.31 -14.85 -81.26
CA VAL A 850 46.23 -16.22 -81.82
C VAL A 850 46.09 -16.20 -83.34
N ASN A 851 46.27 -17.35 -84.01
CA ASN A 851 45.84 -17.54 -85.40
C ASN A 851 44.41 -18.11 -85.48
N LYS A 852 43.87 -18.30 -86.70
CA LYS A 852 42.53 -18.92 -86.94
C LYS A 852 42.36 -20.35 -86.40
N SER A 853 43.42 -20.99 -85.89
CA SER A 853 43.38 -22.31 -85.23
C SER A 853 43.58 -22.20 -83.72
N ASN A 854 43.41 -21.00 -83.14
CA ASN A 854 43.64 -20.68 -81.74
C ASN A 854 45.06 -20.98 -81.21
N LYS A 855 46.05 -21.11 -82.11
CA LYS A 855 47.46 -21.23 -81.71
C LYS A 855 48.02 -19.84 -81.37
N PRO A 856 48.69 -19.65 -80.23
CA PRO A 856 49.27 -18.36 -79.84
C PRO A 856 50.34 -17.83 -80.81
N LEU A 857 50.47 -16.51 -80.89
CA LEU A 857 51.38 -15.77 -81.78
C LEU A 857 52.25 -14.78 -81.02
N ALA A 858 53.54 -15.10 -80.95
CA ALA A 858 54.57 -14.27 -80.32
C ALA A 858 55.01 -13.08 -81.19
N LYS A 859 55.63 -12.08 -80.55
CA LYS A 859 56.35 -10.95 -81.17
C LYS A 859 55.47 -10.01 -82.02
N ALA A 860 54.15 -10.03 -81.80
CA ALA A 860 53.27 -8.94 -82.24
C ALA A 860 53.50 -7.74 -81.32
N THR A 861 53.87 -6.57 -81.86
CA THR A 861 54.00 -5.35 -81.06
C THR A 861 52.67 -4.61 -81.05
N PHE A 862 52.17 -4.27 -79.87
CA PHE A 862 50.97 -3.48 -79.66
C PHE A 862 51.29 -2.19 -78.89
N ALA A 863 50.53 -1.14 -79.19
CA ALA A 863 50.58 0.14 -78.49
C ALA A 863 49.17 0.54 -78.04
N LEU A 864 49.02 0.82 -76.75
CA LEU A 864 47.81 1.33 -76.12
C LEU A 864 47.91 2.84 -75.95
N TYR A 865 46.92 3.58 -76.41
CA TYR A 865 46.79 5.02 -76.29
C TYR A 865 45.56 5.37 -75.44
N ARG A 866 45.63 6.43 -74.63
CA ARG A 866 44.43 7.10 -74.13
C ARG A 866 43.90 8.05 -75.20
N ASP A 867 42.59 8.28 -75.23
CA ASP A 867 42.01 9.21 -76.20
C ASP A 867 42.59 10.63 -76.08
N GLY A 868 42.70 11.31 -77.21
CA GLY A 868 43.37 12.62 -77.34
C GLY A 868 44.91 12.61 -77.24
N GLN A 869 45.57 11.48 -76.97
CA GLN A 869 47.04 11.41 -76.82
C GLN A 869 47.75 10.86 -78.07
N THR A 870 48.89 11.47 -78.43
CA THR A 870 49.75 11.05 -79.56
C THR A 870 50.76 9.98 -79.17
N GLU A 871 51.26 10.02 -77.93
CA GLU A 871 52.15 9.01 -77.37
C GLU A 871 51.34 7.85 -76.76
N PRO A 872 51.84 6.60 -76.83
CA PRO A 872 51.19 5.49 -76.17
C PRO A 872 51.37 5.56 -74.65
N VAL A 873 50.33 5.19 -73.90
CA VAL A 873 50.43 5.00 -72.44
C VAL A 873 51.20 3.72 -72.08
N ALA A 874 51.23 2.75 -73.01
CA ALA A 874 52.03 1.53 -72.91
C ALA A 874 52.27 0.94 -74.31
N SER A 875 53.42 0.31 -74.54
CA SER A 875 53.68 -0.46 -75.77
C SER A 875 54.72 -1.55 -75.52
N ASP A 876 54.37 -2.80 -75.85
CA ASP A 876 55.30 -3.94 -75.81
C ASP A 876 54.80 -5.06 -76.76
N ASN A 877 55.36 -6.26 -76.62
CA ASN A 877 55.27 -7.38 -77.55
C ASN A 877 54.59 -8.59 -76.92
N THR A 878 53.89 -9.40 -77.72
CA THR A 878 53.39 -10.68 -77.24
C THR A 878 54.53 -11.67 -76.97
N ASN A 879 54.44 -12.38 -75.84
CA ASN A 879 55.39 -13.41 -75.44
C ASN A 879 55.22 -14.71 -76.25
N ASP A 880 56.00 -15.76 -75.95
CA ASP A 880 55.93 -17.05 -76.67
C ASP A 880 54.59 -17.80 -76.47
N GLU A 881 53.78 -17.42 -75.47
CA GLU A 881 52.40 -17.87 -75.26
C GLU A 881 51.36 -16.96 -75.94
N GLY A 882 51.79 -15.99 -76.75
CA GLY A 882 50.93 -15.03 -77.44
C GLY A 882 50.31 -13.98 -76.52
N ARG A 883 50.69 -13.92 -75.25
CA ARG A 883 50.15 -12.99 -74.24
C ARG A 883 50.93 -11.69 -74.16
N LEU A 884 50.24 -10.61 -73.86
CA LEU A 884 50.81 -9.30 -73.50
C LEU A 884 49.94 -8.69 -72.39
N LEU A 885 50.56 -8.29 -71.28
CA LEU A 885 49.88 -7.61 -70.18
C LEU A 885 50.22 -6.13 -70.18
N PHE A 886 49.20 -5.27 -70.11
CA PHE A 886 49.33 -3.86 -69.76
C PHE A 886 48.92 -3.70 -68.28
N ASP A 887 49.91 -3.61 -67.40
CA ASP A 887 49.78 -3.46 -65.93
C ASP A 887 49.57 -1.99 -65.49
N HIS A 888 49.59 -1.05 -66.44
CA HIS A 888 49.50 0.40 -66.27
C HIS A 888 48.12 0.93 -65.81
N GLN A 889 47.55 0.37 -64.73
CA GLN A 889 46.45 0.90 -63.90
C GLN A 889 45.41 1.76 -64.65
N LEU A 890 44.68 1.14 -65.58
CA LEU A 890 43.79 1.83 -66.50
C LEU A 890 42.59 2.46 -65.76
N THR A 891 42.66 3.77 -65.56
CA THR A 891 41.57 4.59 -64.99
C THR A 891 40.38 4.72 -65.96
N PRO A 892 39.17 5.07 -65.49
CA PRO A 892 38.03 5.38 -66.35
C PRO A 892 38.32 6.40 -67.46
N GLY A 893 37.77 6.18 -68.65
CA GLY A 893 38.00 6.98 -69.86
C GLY A 893 38.14 6.12 -71.12
N SER A 894 38.30 6.79 -72.26
CA SER A 894 38.41 6.16 -73.58
C SER A 894 39.85 5.83 -73.96
N TYR A 895 40.04 4.69 -74.62
CA TYR A 895 41.32 4.14 -75.03
C TYR A 895 41.28 3.62 -76.48
N ARG A 896 42.46 3.51 -77.09
CA ARG A 896 42.68 2.99 -78.44
C ARG A 896 43.89 2.05 -78.45
N LEU A 897 43.68 0.78 -78.75
CA LEU A 897 44.71 -0.25 -78.87
C LEU A 897 45.01 -0.53 -80.35
N VAL A 898 46.29 -0.51 -80.71
CA VAL A 898 46.78 -0.60 -82.10
C VAL A 898 47.85 -1.68 -82.20
N GLU A 899 47.75 -2.61 -83.16
CA GLU A 899 48.92 -3.42 -83.53
C GLU A 899 49.89 -2.52 -84.29
N THR A 900 51.10 -2.32 -83.77
CA THR A 900 52.13 -1.51 -84.45
C THR A 900 52.96 -2.38 -85.40
N LYS A 901 53.10 -3.68 -85.10
CA LYS A 901 53.85 -4.66 -85.90
C LYS A 901 53.26 -6.07 -85.75
N ALA A 902 53.03 -6.74 -86.87
CA ALA A 902 52.54 -8.13 -86.90
C ALA A 902 53.60 -9.16 -86.46
N PRO A 903 53.18 -10.38 -86.02
CA PRO A 903 54.02 -11.57 -86.00
C PRO A 903 54.63 -11.88 -87.38
N GLU A 904 55.76 -12.59 -87.38
CA GLU A 904 56.37 -13.11 -88.61
C GLU A 904 55.46 -14.15 -89.28
N GLY A 905 55.13 -13.95 -90.56
CA GLY A 905 54.22 -14.81 -91.32
C GLY A 905 52.73 -14.42 -91.25
N PHE A 906 52.40 -13.26 -90.65
CA PHE A 906 51.03 -12.78 -90.49
C PHE A 906 50.85 -11.37 -91.05
N ASP A 907 49.62 -11.06 -91.46
CA ASP A 907 49.25 -9.71 -91.85
C ASP A 907 49.26 -8.78 -90.63
N LYS A 908 49.41 -7.47 -90.89
CA LYS A 908 49.23 -6.44 -89.86
C LYS A 908 47.77 -6.03 -89.82
N LEU A 909 47.20 -5.96 -88.62
CA LEU A 909 45.83 -5.47 -88.44
C LEU A 909 45.64 -4.08 -89.06
N ALA A 910 44.62 -3.94 -89.91
CA ALA A 910 44.40 -2.74 -90.72
C ALA A 910 43.74 -1.58 -89.95
N GLY A 911 43.27 -1.82 -88.72
CA GLY A 911 42.61 -0.84 -87.87
C GLY A 911 43.07 -0.86 -86.41
N ALA A 912 42.32 -0.14 -85.58
CA ALA A 912 42.52 -0.07 -84.13
C ALA A 912 41.24 -0.48 -83.39
N PHE A 913 41.40 -0.99 -82.18
CA PHE A 913 40.30 -1.23 -81.25
C PHE A 913 40.13 0.00 -80.35
N THR A 914 38.96 0.64 -80.38
CA THR A 914 38.59 1.69 -79.42
C THR A 914 37.60 1.14 -78.41
N PHE A 915 37.76 1.53 -77.14
CA PHE A 915 36.88 1.12 -76.05
C PHE A 915 36.88 2.15 -74.92
N THR A 916 35.86 2.14 -74.08
CA THR A 916 35.72 3.02 -72.91
C THR A 916 35.74 2.18 -71.64
N ILE A 917 36.57 2.53 -70.66
CA ILE A 917 36.41 2.04 -69.28
C ILE A 917 35.46 3.01 -68.57
N ASN A 918 34.29 2.52 -68.14
CA ASN A 918 33.27 3.35 -67.49
C ASN A 918 33.65 3.66 -66.02
N GLN A 919 32.82 4.43 -65.32
CA GLN A 919 33.06 4.80 -63.92
C GLN A 919 33.02 3.61 -62.93
N THR A 920 32.45 2.46 -63.30
CA THR A 920 32.47 1.21 -62.50
C THR A 920 33.64 0.28 -62.86
N GLY A 921 34.57 0.72 -63.72
CA GLY A 921 35.72 -0.06 -64.19
C GLY A 921 35.40 -1.08 -65.28
N THR A 922 34.15 -1.13 -65.75
CA THR A 922 33.68 -2.05 -66.79
C THR A 922 34.00 -1.49 -68.17
N MET A 923 34.47 -2.35 -69.08
CA MET A 923 34.71 -1.97 -70.48
C MET A 923 33.40 -1.95 -71.27
N VAL A 924 33.17 -0.87 -72.02
CA VAL A 924 32.01 -0.62 -72.88
C VAL A 924 32.46 0.05 -74.21
N ASP A 925 31.52 0.28 -75.13
CA ASP A 925 31.71 1.01 -76.40
C ASP A 925 32.77 0.45 -77.37
N LEU A 926 33.16 -0.82 -77.19
CA LEU A 926 34.09 -1.54 -78.06
C LEU A 926 33.74 -1.41 -79.55
N LYS A 927 34.69 -0.92 -80.35
CA LYS A 927 34.62 -0.85 -81.82
C LYS A 927 35.99 -1.20 -82.42
N TYR A 928 36.00 -1.88 -83.56
CA TYR A 928 37.20 -2.06 -84.39
C TYR A 928 37.08 -1.21 -85.65
N SER A 929 38.16 -0.54 -86.06
CA SER A 929 38.14 0.41 -87.19
C SER A 929 38.60 -0.18 -88.54
N GLY A 930 39.03 -1.45 -88.57
CA GLY A 930 39.49 -2.14 -89.77
C GLY A 930 38.40 -3.00 -90.41
N SER A 931 38.57 -3.33 -91.69
CA SER A 931 37.67 -4.22 -92.46
C SER A 931 38.24 -5.64 -92.66
N ASP A 932 39.33 -5.94 -91.96
CA ASP A 932 40.13 -7.16 -92.06
C ASP A 932 39.75 -8.23 -91.03
N LEU A 933 39.00 -7.87 -89.97
CA LEU A 933 38.48 -8.75 -88.93
C LEU A 933 36.95 -8.70 -88.86
N THR A 934 36.32 -9.80 -88.48
CA THR A 934 34.90 -9.87 -88.11
C THR A 934 34.72 -9.88 -86.59
N THR A 935 33.48 -9.83 -86.10
CA THR A 935 33.16 -9.96 -84.66
C THR A 935 33.59 -11.30 -84.06
N ASP A 936 33.78 -12.31 -84.89
CA ASP A 936 34.12 -13.68 -84.46
C ASP A 936 35.65 -13.86 -84.37
N ASP A 937 36.42 -12.94 -84.96
CA ASP A 937 37.88 -12.92 -84.93
C ASP A 937 38.43 -12.23 -83.65
N TYR A 938 37.57 -11.76 -82.74
CA TYR A 938 37.98 -11.21 -81.44
C TYR A 938 36.96 -11.44 -80.31
N GLU A 939 37.45 -11.51 -79.06
CA GLU A 939 36.61 -11.67 -77.87
C GLU A 939 37.12 -10.79 -76.72
N PHE A 940 36.21 -10.16 -75.97
CA PHE A 940 36.54 -9.38 -74.78
C PHE A 940 35.75 -9.89 -73.56
N LYS A 941 36.43 -10.03 -72.41
CA LYS A 941 35.84 -10.45 -71.14
C LYS A 941 36.36 -9.57 -70.01
N PHE A 942 35.47 -8.87 -69.31
CA PHE A 942 35.80 -8.24 -68.03
C PHE A 942 35.72 -9.28 -66.92
N GLN A 943 36.81 -9.46 -66.17
CA GLN A 943 36.91 -10.35 -65.04
C GLN A 943 37.19 -9.50 -63.78
N PRO A 944 36.17 -9.20 -62.96
CA PRO A 944 36.39 -8.59 -61.65
C PRO A 944 37.02 -9.65 -60.73
N ASP A 945 38.33 -9.55 -60.52
CA ASP A 945 39.07 -10.55 -59.74
C ASP A 945 38.56 -10.58 -58.29
N ALA A 946 38.15 -11.76 -57.84
CA ALA A 946 37.67 -12.00 -56.48
C ALA A 946 38.82 -12.21 -55.47
N SER A 947 40.05 -12.42 -55.95
CA SER A 947 41.12 -13.06 -55.18
C SER A 947 42.31 -12.17 -54.80
N ASP A 948 42.81 -11.25 -55.67
CA ASP A 948 43.67 -10.15 -55.16
C ASP A 948 43.79 -8.89 -56.06
N LYS A 949 43.83 -7.73 -55.39
CA LYS A 949 44.22 -6.35 -55.82
C LYS A 949 43.70 -5.69 -57.11
N VAL A 950 43.55 -6.36 -58.26
CA VAL A 950 43.32 -5.70 -59.57
C VAL A 950 42.09 -6.21 -60.31
N ASN A 951 41.59 -5.43 -61.26
CA ASN A 951 40.59 -5.85 -62.24
C ASN A 951 41.27 -6.27 -63.55
N ARG A 952 40.73 -7.27 -64.26
CA ARG A 952 41.33 -7.73 -65.53
C ARG A 952 40.34 -7.60 -66.68
N ILE A 953 40.74 -6.90 -67.73
CA ILE A 953 40.11 -6.98 -69.06
C ILE A 953 40.92 -8.01 -69.85
N SER A 954 40.34 -9.16 -70.17
CA SER A 954 40.93 -10.12 -71.11
C SER A 954 40.45 -9.82 -72.52
N PHE A 955 41.37 -9.74 -73.48
CA PHE A 955 41.10 -9.46 -74.89
C PHE A 955 41.83 -10.47 -75.79
N THR A 956 41.08 -11.31 -76.49
CA THR A 956 41.61 -12.24 -77.50
C THR A 956 41.41 -11.67 -78.90
N VAL A 957 42.43 -11.73 -79.77
CA VAL A 957 42.29 -11.33 -81.18
C VAL A 957 43.10 -12.20 -82.13
N VAL A 958 42.39 -12.78 -83.09
CA VAL A 958 42.93 -13.59 -84.19
C VAL A 958 43.80 -12.73 -85.10
N ASN A 959 44.86 -13.31 -85.68
CA ASN A 959 45.54 -12.75 -86.83
C ASN A 959 45.43 -13.69 -88.03
N HIS A 960 45.37 -13.09 -89.22
CA HIS A 960 45.34 -13.78 -90.50
C HIS A 960 46.78 -14.03 -90.95
N SER A 961 47.10 -15.28 -91.26
CA SER A 961 48.40 -15.62 -91.84
C SER A 961 48.49 -15.00 -93.23
N LEU A 962 49.68 -14.52 -93.59
CA LEU A 962 49.98 -14.14 -94.97
C LEU A 962 49.69 -15.34 -95.87
N GLU A 963 48.59 -15.27 -96.63
CA GLU A 963 48.24 -16.34 -97.57
C GLU A 963 49.36 -16.46 -98.60
N SER A 964 50.11 -17.58 -98.55
CA SER A 964 51.10 -17.91 -99.58
C SER A 964 50.40 -17.87 -100.94
N LEU A 965 50.95 -17.09 -101.88
CA LEU A 965 50.31 -16.73 -103.15
C LEU A 965 49.82 -17.96 -103.95
N LEU A 966 48.58 -18.36 -103.69
CA LEU A 966 47.83 -19.42 -104.37
C LEU A 966 46.46 -18.83 -104.73
N PRO A 967 46.03 -18.93 -106.00
CA PRO A 967 44.80 -18.29 -106.44
C PRO A 967 43.57 -18.95 -105.82
N LYS A 968 42.65 -18.15 -105.28
CA LYS A 968 41.33 -18.60 -104.77
C LYS A 968 40.41 -19.06 -105.89
N THR A 969 40.67 -20.23 -106.46
CA THR A 969 39.78 -20.94 -107.41
C THR A 969 38.59 -21.57 -106.67
N GLY A 970 37.71 -20.72 -106.12
CA GLY A 970 36.57 -21.14 -105.29
C GLY A 970 35.37 -20.19 -105.29
N GLY A 971 35.32 -19.24 -106.24
CA GLY A 971 34.19 -18.31 -106.37
C GLY A 971 32.95 -18.91 -107.06
N ASN A 972 31.81 -18.24 -106.92
CA ASN A 972 30.47 -18.69 -107.37
C ASN A 972 30.35 -19.08 -108.86
N GLY A 973 31.32 -18.74 -109.70
CA GLY A 973 31.37 -19.20 -111.11
C GLY A 973 31.40 -20.73 -111.26
N ILE A 974 31.94 -21.48 -110.29
CA ILE A 974 31.90 -22.96 -110.32
C ILE A 974 30.46 -23.50 -110.28
N VAL A 975 29.54 -22.81 -109.60
CA VAL A 975 28.11 -23.20 -109.58
C VAL A 975 27.49 -23.07 -110.98
N LEU A 976 27.90 -22.07 -111.76
CA LEU A 976 27.45 -21.92 -113.15
C LEU A 976 27.97 -23.06 -114.05
N PHE A 977 29.24 -23.46 -113.89
CA PHE A 977 29.80 -24.61 -114.62
C PHE A 977 29.15 -25.94 -114.22
N LEU A 978 28.86 -26.16 -112.92
CA LEU A 978 28.13 -27.34 -112.45
C LEU A 978 26.69 -27.38 -112.94
N LEU A 979 26.00 -26.23 -112.99
CA LEU A 979 24.66 -26.11 -113.59
C LEU A 979 24.70 -26.40 -115.10
N MET A 980 25.68 -25.86 -115.84
CA MET A 980 25.84 -26.17 -117.26
C MET A 980 26.14 -27.66 -117.51
N ALA A 981 26.95 -28.29 -116.65
CA ALA A 981 27.21 -29.74 -116.71
C ALA A 981 25.95 -30.57 -116.42
N LEU A 982 25.14 -30.20 -115.43
CA LEU A 982 23.85 -30.83 -115.13
C LEU A 982 22.85 -30.69 -116.28
N VAL A 983 22.73 -29.50 -116.87
CA VAL A 983 21.85 -29.24 -118.02
C VAL A 983 22.32 -30.03 -119.26
N ALA A 984 23.63 -30.08 -119.53
CA ALA A 984 24.19 -30.88 -120.62
C ALA A 984 23.94 -32.39 -120.40
N GLY A 985 24.15 -32.90 -119.19
CA GLY A 985 23.85 -34.29 -118.82
C GLY A 985 22.36 -34.65 -118.97
N ALA A 986 21.47 -33.78 -118.48
CA ALA A 986 20.02 -33.95 -118.61
C ALA A 986 19.56 -33.91 -120.08
N SER A 987 20.13 -33.01 -120.89
CA SER A 987 19.88 -32.93 -122.34
C SER A 987 20.36 -34.16 -123.09
N GLY A 988 21.55 -34.69 -122.75
CA GLY A 988 22.06 -35.94 -123.30
C GLY A 988 21.18 -37.14 -122.96
N LEU A 989 20.69 -37.21 -121.71
CA LEU A 989 19.78 -38.28 -121.26
C LEU A 989 18.41 -38.19 -121.95
N LEU A 990 17.85 -36.99 -122.10
CA LEU A 990 16.63 -36.75 -122.87
C LEU A 990 16.79 -37.13 -124.35
N LEU A 991 17.92 -36.78 -124.97
CA LEU A 991 18.23 -37.15 -126.35
C LEU A 991 18.33 -38.68 -126.51
N ALA A 992 18.98 -39.37 -125.58
CA ALA A 992 19.06 -40.83 -125.57
C ALA A 992 17.68 -41.51 -125.40
N ILE A 993 16.79 -40.94 -124.57
CA ILE A 993 15.41 -41.43 -124.40
C ILE A 993 14.55 -41.16 -125.66
N VAL A 994 14.72 -40.02 -126.32
CA VAL A 994 14.05 -39.69 -127.58
C VAL A 994 14.52 -40.58 -128.73
N LEU A 995 15.82 -40.89 -128.80
CA LEU A 995 16.38 -41.82 -129.79
C LEU A 995 15.86 -43.25 -129.55
N LYS A 996 15.91 -43.77 -128.31
CA LYS A 996 15.34 -45.09 -127.99
C LYS A 996 13.82 -45.18 -128.20
N ARG A 997 13.08 -44.07 -128.16
CA ARG A 997 11.65 -44.02 -128.54
C ARG A 997 11.40 -43.99 -130.05
N LYS A 998 12.43 -43.84 -130.90
CA LYS A 998 12.34 -44.00 -132.37
C LYS A 998 12.68 -45.41 -132.86
N GLU A 999 13.32 -46.23 -132.04
CA GLU A 999 13.62 -47.65 -132.34
C GLU A 999 12.55 -48.62 -131.80
N ALA A 1000 11.44 -48.08 -131.29
CA ALA A 1000 10.31 -48.81 -130.70
C ALA A 1000 8.98 -48.47 -131.39
N ARG A 1001 9.01 -48.38 -132.73
CA ARG A 1001 7.85 -48.24 -133.62
C ARG A 1001 8.14 -48.88 -134.99
#